data_AF-A0A3N5M4A0-F1
#
_entry.id   AF-A0A3N5M4A0-F1
#
_cell.length_a   1.000
_cell.length_b   1.000
_cell.length_c   1.000
_cell.angle_alpha   90.00
_cell.angle_beta   90.00
_cell.angle_gamma   90.00
#
_symmetry.space_group_name_H-M   'P 1'
#
loop_
_entity.id
_entity.type
_entity.pdbx_description
1 polymer ?
#
loop_
_entity_poly.entity_id
_entity_poly.type
_entity_poly.pdbx_seq_one_letter_code
_entity_poly.pdbx_strand_id
1 'polypeptide(L)'
;MKKGFRKLIGLGVLALFALVLAACAQVPQTQEVNPPSPTGPVMVEPTEAPEIAPEPTMAPAVVDTATPVPQPTQAAPTVIVEQRIAELEWPARMRLGDSDVVRLSLVPSEEGYQVTTEFPNHETQTQDIPLKRPGGYDLYGVARLDAVGFEISPEEEQTLYLPLGEPVTWRWALYPLRPGQQRLSVSLMLRWTPTGGVDAPVRESLAYSRSLDLRVSSFFGLTRGQTLVSSLFGLLFGGGLSLFGLVSLAWPERSLFRTTPANQRMVVEAQPGLKLTRQEMVLLQMLFHRYARLVLESEFLSGYSGARTFLGVPVKPDGRADASTIVKIGDRDAIRREFENYEAFVKDTLPPVTARIQHMPVSPRGEQRAAMQYTFIGLPGRSPVSLRMALLSDPDPALLFKLFDTFGPNWWMQRKPYTFRLAQEYDILLPAHLVIQPSAGQGVGLDGRTSPAGLNFKPGDLVTLKNFSWTERRGDGKSLSARGGPLPGQPPLRVRWLALANPNGRTGRVISTRRILLNELVAGISLYGMPDPLDRLPDVLAESLSGSQSIIHGDLNLENILVGPGEFVWLIDFAQTREGHPLLDFAHLEAEIIAHVLADQYSSPEAYVEAFRGESIPLLSALHSIAGRCLFNPTDAREYRLAQFAACLGALKHVNLGPHSRSLLYLTAACLGQSL
;
A
#
# COMPACT_ATOMS: atom_id res chain seq x y z
N MET A 1 56.31 -4.39 9.69
CA MET A 1 55.07 -5.20 9.77
C MET A 1 54.21 -5.26 8.49
N LYS A 2 54.41 -4.44 7.44
CA LYS A 2 53.52 -4.46 6.24
C LYS A 2 53.92 -5.41 5.08
N LYS A 3 55.16 -5.93 5.02
CA LYS A 3 55.60 -6.84 3.94
C LYS A 3 55.30 -8.33 4.20
N GLY A 4 55.18 -8.76 5.48
CA GLY A 4 54.86 -10.15 5.83
C GLY A 4 53.40 -10.53 5.58
N PHE A 5 52.47 -9.59 5.79
CA PHE A 5 51.03 -9.83 5.68
C PHE A 5 50.57 -10.07 4.22
N ARG A 6 51.19 -9.40 3.24
CA ARG A 6 50.91 -9.63 1.81
C ARG A 6 51.41 -10.97 1.29
N LYS A 7 52.52 -11.49 1.84
CA LYS A 7 53.03 -12.83 1.48
C LYS A 7 52.15 -13.95 2.04
N LEU A 8 51.55 -13.76 3.22
CA LEU A 8 50.64 -14.74 3.83
C LEU A 8 49.31 -14.84 3.04
N ILE A 9 48.77 -13.71 2.59
CA ILE A 9 47.57 -13.68 1.75
C ILE A 9 47.84 -14.30 0.37
N GLY A 10 49.02 -14.03 -0.21
CA GLY A 10 49.42 -14.63 -1.49
C GLY A 10 49.55 -16.15 -1.44
N LEU A 11 50.12 -16.72 -0.36
CA LEU A 11 50.19 -18.17 -0.18
C LEU A 11 48.82 -18.81 0.06
N GLY A 12 47.93 -18.13 0.80
CA GLY A 12 46.57 -18.61 1.08
C GLY A 12 45.70 -18.69 -0.18
N VAL A 13 45.82 -17.71 -1.08
CA VAL A 13 45.08 -17.71 -2.36
C VAL A 13 45.61 -18.76 -3.33
N LEU A 14 46.94 -19.00 -3.37
CA LEU A 14 47.52 -20.05 -4.21
C LEU A 14 47.12 -21.46 -3.73
N ALA A 15 47.07 -21.69 -2.42
CA ALA A 15 46.65 -22.97 -1.84
C ALA A 15 45.15 -23.24 -2.11
N LEU A 16 44.31 -22.19 -2.10
CA LEU A 16 42.89 -22.29 -2.42
C LEU A 16 42.66 -22.61 -3.90
N PHE A 17 43.46 -22.03 -4.80
CA PHE A 17 43.38 -22.29 -6.24
C PHE A 17 43.84 -23.71 -6.60
N ALA A 18 44.86 -24.24 -5.91
CA ALA A 18 45.31 -25.62 -6.09
C ALA A 18 44.27 -26.66 -5.62
N LEU A 19 43.51 -26.35 -4.56
CA LEU A 19 42.42 -27.21 -4.08
C LEU A 19 41.22 -27.25 -5.03
N VAL A 20 40.90 -26.13 -5.69
CA VAL A 20 39.81 -26.06 -6.67
C VAL A 20 40.16 -26.82 -7.96
N LEU A 21 41.43 -26.80 -8.38
CA LEU A 21 41.87 -27.56 -9.56
C LEU A 21 41.93 -29.09 -9.32
N ALA A 22 42.20 -29.54 -8.09
CA ALA A 22 42.16 -30.95 -7.74
C ALA A 22 40.73 -31.53 -7.69
N ALA A 23 39.71 -30.68 -7.47
CA ALA A 23 38.31 -31.09 -7.38
C ALA A 23 37.58 -31.19 -8.74
N CYS A 24 38.22 -30.78 -9.85
CA CYS A 24 37.64 -30.86 -11.20
C CYS A 24 38.00 -32.13 -11.98
N ALA A 25 38.75 -33.07 -11.40
CA ALA A 25 39.18 -34.28 -12.08
C ALA A 25 38.46 -35.53 -11.54
N GLN A 26 37.15 -35.65 -11.78
CA GLN A 26 36.44 -36.93 -11.94
C GLN A 26 34.94 -36.70 -12.18
N VAL A 27 34.52 -36.90 -13.43
CA VAL A 27 33.10 -37.09 -13.80
C VAL A 27 32.99 -38.48 -14.42
N PRO A 28 32.17 -39.40 -13.90
CA PRO A 28 31.86 -40.65 -14.59
C PRO A 28 30.85 -40.39 -15.71
N GLN A 29 31.08 -40.97 -16.88
CA GLN A 29 30.11 -41.00 -17.97
C GLN A 29 28.94 -41.93 -17.61
N THR A 30 27.71 -41.44 -17.67
CA THR A 30 26.48 -42.24 -17.55
C THR A 30 25.88 -42.47 -18.94
N GLN A 31 25.61 -43.74 -19.23
CA GLN A 31 25.05 -44.26 -20.49
C GLN A 31 23.60 -43.81 -20.72
N GLU A 32 23.26 -43.53 -21.99
CA GLU A 32 21.89 -43.37 -22.49
C GLU A 32 21.13 -44.71 -22.43
N VAL A 33 19.93 -44.69 -21.85
CA VAL A 33 18.96 -45.79 -21.91
C VAL A 33 17.70 -45.27 -22.60
N ASN A 34 17.40 -45.83 -23.77
CA ASN A 34 16.18 -45.56 -24.55
C ASN A 34 14.93 -46.15 -23.86
N PRO A 35 13.78 -45.46 -23.90
CA PRO A 35 12.49 -46.05 -23.49
C PRO A 35 11.89 -46.94 -24.61
N PRO A 36 11.06 -47.94 -24.26
CA PRO A 36 10.53 -48.93 -25.19
C PRO A 36 9.26 -48.45 -25.94
N SER A 37 9.12 -48.91 -27.18
CA SER A 37 7.93 -48.80 -28.03
C SER A 37 6.76 -49.66 -27.51
N PRO A 38 5.50 -49.22 -27.69
CA PRO A 38 4.35 -50.11 -27.56
C PRO A 38 3.98 -50.77 -28.90
N THR A 39 3.86 -52.09 -28.85
CA THR A 39 3.29 -53.00 -29.87
C THR A 39 1.76 -52.90 -29.87
N GLY A 40 1.14 -52.88 -31.06
CA GLY A 40 -0.31 -52.77 -31.24
C GLY A 40 -1.09 -54.10 -31.06
N PRO A 41 -2.36 -54.12 -31.53
CA PRO A 41 -2.83 -55.29 -32.28
C PRO A 41 -3.59 -54.95 -33.59
N VAL A 42 -3.16 -55.64 -34.65
CA VAL A 42 -3.89 -56.37 -35.72
C VAL A 42 -5.06 -55.73 -36.50
N MET A 43 -4.77 -55.53 -37.79
CA MET A 43 -5.56 -55.56 -39.04
C MET A 43 -6.99 -56.14 -39.05
N VAL A 44 -7.89 -55.44 -39.77
CA VAL A 44 -8.78 -55.98 -40.82
C VAL A 44 -8.98 -54.90 -41.93
N GLU A 45 -8.66 -55.23 -43.18
CA GLU A 45 -8.94 -54.54 -44.47
C GLU A 45 -10.38 -54.86 -44.96
N PRO A 46 -10.94 -54.40 -46.11
CA PRO A 46 -10.50 -53.41 -47.12
C PRO A 46 -11.67 -52.41 -47.44
N THR A 47 -11.63 -51.41 -48.35
CA THR A 47 -11.76 -51.52 -49.83
C THR A 47 -12.09 -50.13 -50.42
N GLU A 48 -11.47 -49.82 -51.56
CA GLU A 48 -11.84 -48.94 -52.69
C GLU A 48 -12.08 -47.41 -52.59
N ALA A 49 -11.33 -46.73 -53.46
CA ALA A 49 -11.52 -45.44 -54.12
C ALA A 49 -12.76 -45.48 -55.09
N PRO A 50 -13.13 -44.45 -55.90
CA PRO A 50 -12.34 -43.27 -56.27
C PRO A 50 -13.07 -41.92 -56.40
N GLU A 51 -12.19 -40.93 -56.48
CA GLU A 51 -12.26 -39.58 -57.05
C GLU A 51 -13.02 -39.48 -58.38
N ILE A 52 -13.97 -38.54 -58.49
CA ILE A 52 -14.47 -37.99 -59.77
C ILE A 52 -14.74 -36.47 -59.60
N ALA A 53 -14.16 -35.69 -60.51
CA ALA A 53 -14.35 -34.26 -60.72
C ALA A 53 -15.74 -33.91 -61.31
N PRO A 54 -16.19 -32.64 -61.28
CA PRO A 54 -17.20 -32.19 -62.23
C PRO A 54 -16.68 -31.07 -63.15
N GLU A 55 -16.83 -31.32 -64.45
CA GLU A 55 -16.90 -30.32 -65.52
C GLU A 55 -18.35 -29.79 -65.69
N PRO A 56 -18.55 -28.67 -66.41
CA PRO A 56 -19.68 -27.74 -66.26
C PRO A 56 -20.83 -28.06 -67.23
N THR A 57 -22.06 -27.58 -66.97
CA THR A 57 -23.08 -27.36 -68.02
C THR A 57 -24.24 -26.46 -67.57
N MET A 58 -24.34 -25.34 -68.30
CA MET A 58 -25.51 -24.60 -68.84
C MET A 58 -26.58 -23.92 -67.96
N ALA A 59 -26.80 -22.67 -68.39
CA ALA A 59 -27.94 -21.79 -68.14
C ALA A 59 -29.29 -22.36 -68.59
N PRO A 60 -30.39 -21.71 -68.19
CA PRO A 60 -31.21 -21.09 -69.23
C PRO A 60 -31.79 -19.69 -68.90
N ALA A 61 -31.97 -18.96 -70.01
CA ALA A 61 -33.08 -18.07 -70.38
C ALA A 61 -33.37 -16.76 -69.61
N VAL A 62 -33.21 -15.68 -70.38
CA VAL A 62 -33.78 -14.34 -70.22
C VAL A 62 -35.28 -14.37 -70.45
N VAL A 63 -36.06 -13.71 -69.57
CA VAL A 63 -37.42 -13.23 -69.85
C VAL A 63 -37.56 -11.81 -69.28
N ASP A 64 -38.29 -10.99 -70.03
CA ASP A 64 -38.39 -9.53 -70.05
C ASP A 64 -38.77 -8.80 -68.74
N THR A 65 -38.06 -7.68 -68.57
CA THR A 65 -38.55 -6.32 -68.32
C THR A 65 -39.92 -6.13 -67.64
N ALA A 66 -39.86 -5.86 -66.33
CA ALA A 66 -40.83 -5.02 -65.64
C ALA A 66 -40.08 -3.93 -64.86
N THR A 67 -40.32 -2.68 -65.22
CA THR A 67 -39.80 -1.48 -64.55
C THR A 67 -40.26 -1.45 -63.09
N PRO A 68 -39.38 -1.46 -62.08
CA PRO A 68 -39.79 -1.23 -60.71
C PRO A 68 -40.00 0.27 -60.49
N VAL A 69 -41.18 0.61 -59.99
CA VAL A 69 -41.51 1.85 -59.29
C VAL A 69 -40.41 2.13 -58.25
N PRO A 70 -39.95 3.39 -58.05
CA PRO A 70 -38.94 3.68 -57.04
C PRO A 70 -39.51 3.38 -55.64
N GLN A 71 -39.15 2.23 -55.08
CA GLN A 71 -39.22 2.02 -53.64
C GLN A 71 -38.26 3.02 -52.97
N PRO A 72 -38.62 3.58 -51.80
CA PRO A 72 -37.67 4.36 -51.03
C PRO A 72 -36.46 3.47 -50.75
N THR A 73 -35.30 3.86 -51.27
CA THR A 73 -34.04 3.20 -50.99
C THR A 73 -33.84 3.24 -49.48
N GLN A 74 -34.07 2.11 -48.81
CA GLN A 74 -33.53 1.88 -47.48
C GLN A 74 -32.01 2.04 -47.64
N ALA A 75 -31.45 3.05 -46.99
CA ALA A 75 -30.01 3.26 -46.97
C ALA A 75 -29.34 1.95 -46.55
N ALA A 76 -28.49 1.40 -47.41
CA ALA A 76 -27.66 0.26 -47.04
C ALA A 76 -26.88 0.63 -45.76
N PRO A 77 -26.81 -0.24 -44.74
CA PRO A 77 -26.10 0.06 -43.51
C PRO A 77 -24.66 0.43 -43.85
N THR A 78 -24.30 1.68 -43.56
CA THR A 78 -22.96 2.19 -43.83
C THR A 78 -21.97 1.43 -42.96
N VAL A 79 -21.15 0.57 -43.57
CA VAL A 79 -20.08 -0.15 -42.86
C VAL A 79 -18.89 0.79 -42.73
N ILE A 80 -18.57 1.21 -41.52
CA ILE A 80 -17.38 2.03 -41.24
C ILE A 80 -16.21 1.07 -41.02
N VAL A 81 -15.13 1.23 -41.78
CA VAL A 81 -13.87 0.50 -41.56
C VAL A 81 -12.89 1.44 -40.87
N GLU A 82 -12.50 1.09 -39.65
CA GLU A 82 -11.56 1.84 -38.81
C GLU A 82 -10.24 1.04 -38.72
N GLN A 83 -9.10 1.71 -38.93
CA GLN A 83 -7.78 1.09 -38.74
C GLN A 83 -7.29 1.37 -37.32
N ARG A 84 -6.95 0.32 -36.57
CA ARG A 84 -6.36 0.43 -35.24
C ARG A 84 -5.04 -0.30 -35.14
N ILE A 85 -4.21 0.11 -34.19
CA ILE A 85 -2.97 -0.54 -33.81
C ILE A 85 -3.20 -1.19 -32.45
N ALA A 86 -3.02 -2.51 -32.36
CA ALA A 86 -2.88 -3.21 -31.08
C ALA A 86 -1.44 -3.08 -30.59
N GLU A 87 -1.26 -2.40 -29.47
CA GLU A 87 0.00 -2.23 -28.75
C GLU A 87 -0.02 -3.12 -27.50
N LEU A 88 0.83 -4.14 -27.49
CA LEU A 88 1.02 -5.05 -26.37
C LEU A 88 2.35 -4.73 -25.67
N GLU A 89 2.30 -4.47 -24.37
CA GLU A 89 3.46 -4.19 -23.52
C GLU A 89 3.50 -5.20 -22.37
N TRP A 90 4.66 -5.81 -22.12
CA TRP A 90 4.84 -6.80 -21.05
C TRP A 90 6.27 -6.83 -20.49
N PRO A 91 6.44 -7.30 -19.25
CA PRO A 91 7.76 -7.45 -18.65
C PRO A 91 8.43 -8.74 -19.11
N ALA A 92 9.43 -8.68 -19.99
CA ALA A 92 10.14 -9.89 -20.44
C ALA A 92 10.92 -10.60 -19.30
N ARG A 93 11.17 -9.92 -18.18
CA ARG A 93 11.90 -10.45 -17.01
C ARG A 93 11.25 -10.01 -15.71
N MET A 94 11.11 -10.94 -14.77
CA MET A 94 10.56 -10.69 -13.43
C MET A 94 11.39 -11.40 -12.37
N ARG A 95 11.21 -11.04 -11.09
CA ARG A 95 11.73 -11.82 -9.96
C ARG A 95 10.60 -12.49 -9.22
N LEU A 96 10.89 -13.66 -8.66
CA LEU A 96 9.95 -14.37 -7.80
C LEU A 96 9.69 -13.53 -6.54
N GLY A 97 8.43 -13.16 -6.32
CA GLY A 97 8.01 -12.26 -5.24
C GLY A 97 7.73 -10.82 -5.67
N ASP A 98 8.14 -10.42 -6.89
CA ASP A 98 7.77 -9.14 -7.49
C ASP A 98 6.42 -9.27 -8.22
N SER A 99 5.75 -8.15 -8.47
CA SER A 99 4.58 -8.09 -9.37
C SER A 99 4.79 -7.08 -10.48
N ASP A 100 4.15 -7.28 -11.63
CA ASP A 100 4.28 -6.38 -12.77
C ASP A 100 3.05 -6.47 -13.70
N VAL A 101 2.96 -5.67 -14.76
CA VAL A 101 1.73 -5.47 -15.56
C VAL A 101 1.91 -5.87 -17.02
N VAL A 102 0.91 -6.57 -17.59
CA VAL A 102 0.73 -6.71 -19.04
C VAL A 102 -0.34 -5.73 -19.49
N ARG A 103 -0.07 -4.96 -20.53
CA ARG A 103 -0.97 -3.94 -21.08
C ARG A 103 -1.24 -4.22 -22.55
N LEU A 104 -2.51 -4.25 -22.95
CA LEU A 104 -2.92 -4.31 -24.35
C LEU A 104 -3.77 -3.07 -24.66
N SER A 105 -3.35 -2.27 -25.64
CA SER A 105 -4.07 -1.06 -26.08
C SER A 105 -4.50 -1.19 -27.53
N LEU A 106 -5.73 -0.80 -27.87
CA LEU A 106 -6.19 -0.56 -29.24
C LEU A 106 -6.24 0.93 -29.49
N VAL A 107 -5.29 1.46 -30.26
CA VAL A 107 -5.17 2.89 -30.56
C VAL A 107 -5.55 3.17 -32.03
N PRO A 108 -6.22 4.28 -32.35
CA PRO A 108 -6.46 4.68 -33.75
C PRO A 108 -5.16 4.84 -34.54
N SER A 109 -5.14 4.37 -35.79
CA SER A 109 -4.00 4.54 -36.69
C SER A 109 -4.02 5.95 -37.30
N GLU A 110 -3.38 6.92 -36.63
CA GLU A 110 -3.12 8.26 -37.19
C GLU A 110 -1.69 8.34 -37.76
N GLU A 111 -1.50 9.09 -38.86
CA GLU A 111 -0.15 9.33 -39.41
C GLU A 111 0.75 10.00 -38.36
N GLY A 112 1.82 9.30 -37.95
CA GLY A 112 2.80 9.81 -36.98
C GLY A 112 2.67 9.27 -35.55
N TYR A 113 1.82 8.26 -35.30
CA TYR A 113 1.76 7.59 -33.99
C TYR A 113 3.12 7.03 -33.55
N GLN A 114 3.59 7.45 -32.37
CA GLN A 114 4.80 6.93 -31.74
C GLN A 114 4.43 6.00 -30.59
N VAL A 115 4.99 4.78 -30.61
CA VAL A 115 4.83 3.77 -29.55
C VAL A 115 5.20 4.38 -28.19
N THR A 116 4.28 4.33 -27.23
CA THR A 116 4.46 4.96 -25.92
C THR A 116 4.65 3.88 -24.86
N THR A 117 5.90 3.51 -24.61
CA THR A 117 6.27 2.59 -23.53
C THR A 117 5.98 3.26 -22.18
N GLU A 118 5.02 2.74 -21.43
CA GLU A 118 4.64 3.28 -20.11
C GLU A 118 5.62 2.81 -19.03
N PHE A 119 6.25 1.66 -19.23
CA PHE A 119 7.21 1.07 -18.31
C PHE A 119 8.59 0.91 -18.97
N PRO A 120 9.63 1.66 -18.52
CA PRO A 120 10.95 1.67 -19.18
C PRO A 120 11.66 0.32 -19.34
N ASN A 121 11.21 -0.72 -18.61
CA ASN A 121 11.80 -2.06 -18.61
C ASN A 121 10.94 -3.12 -19.31
N HIS A 122 9.84 -2.73 -19.96
CA HIS A 122 8.95 -3.63 -20.67
C HIS A 122 9.33 -3.74 -22.15
N GLU A 123 8.96 -4.87 -22.75
CA GLU A 123 8.99 -5.04 -24.21
C GLU A 123 7.64 -4.63 -24.78
N THR A 124 7.65 -4.04 -25.98
CA THR A 124 6.44 -3.57 -26.65
C THR A 124 6.36 -4.14 -28.07
N GLN A 125 5.17 -4.54 -28.48
CA GLN A 125 4.86 -5.04 -29.81
C GLN A 125 3.60 -4.38 -30.36
N THR A 126 3.59 -4.05 -31.64
CA THR A 126 2.44 -3.45 -32.33
C THR A 126 1.95 -4.31 -33.49
N GLN A 127 0.64 -4.31 -33.75
CA GLN A 127 0.03 -4.95 -34.91
C GLN A 127 -1.21 -4.18 -35.40
N ASP A 128 -1.34 -3.99 -36.71
CA ASP A 128 -2.54 -3.38 -37.30
C ASP A 128 -3.74 -4.33 -37.27
N ILE A 129 -4.90 -3.79 -36.89
CA ILE A 129 -6.18 -4.48 -36.78
C ILE A 129 -7.24 -3.65 -37.53
N PRO A 130 -7.74 -4.15 -38.67
CA PRO A 130 -8.87 -3.52 -39.36
C PRO A 130 -10.17 -3.86 -38.65
N LEU A 131 -10.85 -2.85 -38.10
CA LEU A 131 -12.14 -2.98 -37.45
C LEU A 131 -13.27 -2.63 -38.43
N LYS A 132 -14.17 -3.58 -38.67
CA LYS A 132 -15.41 -3.34 -39.43
C LYS A 132 -16.54 -3.05 -38.44
N ARG A 133 -17.22 -1.92 -38.59
CA ARG A 133 -18.38 -1.50 -37.79
C ARG A 133 -19.61 -1.44 -38.69
N PRO A 134 -20.44 -2.50 -38.73
CA PRO A 134 -21.75 -2.44 -39.38
C PRO A 134 -22.66 -1.47 -38.64
N GLY A 135 -23.44 -0.66 -39.36
CA GLY A 135 -24.45 0.20 -38.73
C GLY A 135 -25.47 -0.59 -37.90
N GLY A 136 -25.86 -0.07 -36.74
CA GLY A 136 -26.82 -0.70 -35.82
C GLY A 136 -26.21 -1.67 -34.80
N TYR A 137 -24.88 -1.68 -34.65
CA TYR A 137 -24.17 -2.48 -33.66
C TYR A 137 -23.21 -1.65 -32.79
N ASP A 138 -23.22 -1.93 -31.50
CA ASP A 138 -22.18 -1.50 -30.55
C ASP A 138 -21.04 -2.53 -30.55
N LEU A 139 -19.80 -2.03 -30.51
CA LEU A 139 -18.59 -2.85 -30.56
C LEU A 139 -17.91 -2.87 -29.19
N TYR A 140 -17.61 -4.07 -28.71
CA TYR A 140 -16.89 -4.31 -27.46
C TYR A 140 -15.62 -5.12 -27.75
N GLY A 141 -14.54 -4.84 -27.02
CA GLY A 141 -13.36 -5.68 -26.98
C GLY A 141 -13.37 -6.53 -25.72
N VAL A 142 -13.24 -7.84 -25.88
CA VAL A 142 -13.19 -8.84 -24.82
C VAL A 142 -11.76 -9.38 -24.79
N ALA A 143 -10.99 -8.98 -23.79
CA ALA A 143 -9.58 -9.35 -23.69
C ALA A 143 -9.33 -10.32 -22.52
N ARG A 144 -8.40 -11.25 -22.72
CA ARG A 144 -8.03 -12.26 -21.75
C ARG A 144 -6.52 -12.48 -21.72
N LEU A 145 -6.01 -12.78 -20.53
CA LEU A 145 -4.63 -13.22 -20.31
C LEU A 145 -4.66 -14.56 -19.59
N ASP A 146 -3.97 -15.55 -20.13
CA ASP A 146 -3.85 -16.88 -19.53
C ASP A 146 -2.38 -17.20 -19.22
N ALA A 147 -2.13 -17.77 -18.03
CA ALA A 147 -0.82 -18.23 -17.61
C ALA A 147 -0.89 -19.35 -16.56
N VAL A 148 0.00 -20.34 -16.66
CA VAL A 148 0.05 -21.49 -15.73
C VAL A 148 1.00 -21.25 -14.55
N GLY A 149 1.97 -20.35 -14.71
CA GLY A 149 3.01 -20.05 -13.71
C GLY A 149 2.81 -18.74 -12.95
N PHE A 150 1.67 -18.08 -13.14
CA PHE A 150 1.36 -16.78 -12.56
C PHE A 150 -0.03 -16.79 -11.97
N GLU A 151 -0.21 -15.99 -10.92
CA GLU A 151 -1.51 -15.48 -10.53
C GLU A 151 -1.77 -14.19 -11.34
N ILE A 152 -2.96 -14.10 -11.95
CA ILE A 152 -3.34 -13.01 -12.85
C ILE A 152 -4.52 -12.27 -12.23
N SER A 153 -4.48 -10.93 -12.26
CA SER A 153 -5.58 -10.10 -11.80
C SER A 153 -5.92 -8.98 -12.80
N PRO A 154 -7.17 -8.84 -13.27
CA PRO A 154 -8.28 -9.77 -13.05
C PRO A 154 -8.07 -11.10 -13.79
N GLU A 155 -8.52 -12.22 -13.20
CA GLU A 155 -8.46 -13.55 -13.84
C GLU A 155 -9.54 -13.70 -14.93
N GLU A 156 -10.65 -12.99 -14.78
CA GLU A 156 -11.79 -13.02 -15.71
C GLU A 156 -11.53 -12.22 -16.99
N GLU A 157 -12.34 -12.50 -18.01
CA GLU A 157 -12.32 -11.77 -19.29
C GLU A 157 -12.80 -10.33 -19.11
N GLN A 158 -12.01 -9.37 -19.59
CA GLN A 158 -12.33 -7.95 -19.48
C GLN A 158 -13.06 -7.49 -20.74
N THR A 159 -14.34 -7.12 -20.59
CA THR A 159 -15.18 -6.58 -21.68
C THR A 159 -15.25 -5.06 -21.58
N LEU A 160 -14.71 -4.35 -22.58
CA LEU A 160 -14.73 -2.88 -22.65
C LEU A 160 -15.40 -2.42 -23.95
N TYR A 161 -16.20 -1.34 -23.87
CA TYR A 161 -16.76 -0.69 -25.05
C TYR A 161 -15.66 -0.08 -25.91
N LEU A 162 -15.76 -0.20 -27.24
CA LEU A 162 -14.81 0.36 -28.21
C LEU A 162 -15.42 1.58 -28.92
N PRO A 163 -15.29 2.80 -28.36
CA PRO A 163 -15.73 4.05 -29.01
C PRO A 163 -14.94 4.33 -30.29
N LEU A 164 -15.53 4.96 -31.30
CA LEU A 164 -14.88 5.27 -32.58
C LEU A 164 -13.76 6.31 -32.40
N GLY A 165 -12.56 6.06 -32.94
CA GLY A 165 -11.46 7.04 -32.92
C GLY A 165 -10.82 7.29 -31.54
N GLU A 166 -11.14 6.48 -30.53
CA GLU A 166 -10.62 6.61 -29.17
C GLU A 166 -9.81 5.36 -28.75
N PRO A 167 -8.70 5.52 -28.00
CA PRO A 167 -7.91 4.40 -27.52
C PRO A 167 -8.62 3.64 -26.39
N VAL A 168 -8.47 2.31 -26.37
CA VAL A 168 -8.99 1.46 -25.29
C VAL A 168 -7.89 0.53 -24.80
N THR A 169 -7.73 0.41 -23.48
CA THR A 169 -6.63 -0.33 -22.87
C THR A 169 -7.10 -1.33 -21.82
N TRP A 170 -6.65 -2.57 -21.96
CA TRP A 170 -6.75 -3.64 -20.96
C TRP A 170 -5.44 -3.78 -20.19
N ARG A 171 -5.54 -4.09 -18.90
CA ARG A 171 -4.39 -4.30 -18.02
C ARG A 171 -4.59 -5.54 -17.15
N TRP A 172 -3.54 -6.32 -17.01
CA TRP A 172 -3.48 -7.45 -16.08
C TRP A 172 -2.24 -7.32 -15.20
N ALA A 173 -2.40 -7.55 -13.90
CA ALA A 173 -1.28 -7.76 -13.00
C ALA A 173 -0.83 -9.22 -13.07
N LEU A 174 0.48 -9.44 -13.11
CA LEU A 174 1.14 -10.74 -13.08
C LEU A 174 1.90 -10.91 -11.75
N TYR A 175 1.68 -12.04 -11.09
CA TYR A 175 2.43 -12.47 -9.90
C TYR A 175 3.04 -13.85 -10.15
N PRO A 176 4.37 -13.97 -10.27
CA PRO A 176 5.02 -15.24 -10.59
C PRO A 176 4.97 -16.19 -9.40
N LEU A 177 4.45 -17.39 -9.62
CA LEU A 177 4.34 -18.43 -8.59
C LEU A 177 5.59 -19.33 -8.54
N ARG A 178 6.36 -19.40 -9.64
CA ARG A 178 7.57 -20.24 -9.75
C ARG A 178 8.66 -19.59 -10.62
N PRO A 179 9.95 -19.77 -10.27
CA PRO A 179 11.05 -19.28 -11.10
C PRO A 179 11.22 -20.14 -12.36
N GLY A 180 11.88 -19.58 -13.39
CA GLY A 180 12.13 -20.24 -14.67
C GLY A 180 11.60 -19.47 -15.87
N GLN A 181 11.70 -20.07 -17.06
CA GLN A 181 11.06 -19.53 -18.25
C GLN A 181 9.59 -19.93 -18.26
N GLN A 182 8.72 -18.95 -18.41
CA GLN A 182 7.27 -19.10 -18.36
C GLN A 182 6.67 -18.50 -19.63
N ARG A 183 5.50 -19.00 -20.03
CA ARG A 183 4.78 -18.54 -21.21
C ARG A 183 3.39 -18.05 -20.82
N LEU A 184 3.02 -16.89 -21.37
CA LEU A 184 1.73 -16.25 -21.20
C LEU A 184 1.01 -16.25 -22.56
N SER A 185 -0.31 -16.20 -22.57
CA SER A 185 -1.11 -16.02 -23.79
C SER A 185 -2.10 -14.87 -23.62
N VAL A 186 -2.00 -13.86 -24.48
CA VAL A 186 -2.94 -12.73 -24.55
C VAL A 186 -3.88 -12.96 -25.73
N SER A 187 -5.18 -12.76 -25.54
CA SER A 187 -6.16 -12.75 -26.62
C SER A 187 -7.11 -11.55 -26.51
N LEU A 188 -7.59 -11.09 -27.65
CA LEU A 188 -8.59 -10.04 -27.77
C LEU A 188 -9.60 -10.44 -28.84
N MET A 189 -10.85 -10.55 -28.42
CA MET A 189 -12.00 -10.82 -29.25
C MET A 189 -12.84 -9.55 -29.40
N LEU A 190 -13.42 -9.35 -30.57
CA LEU A 190 -14.37 -8.28 -30.85
C LEU A 190 -15.77 -8.86 -30.77
N ARG A 191 -16.66 -8.19 -30.04
CA ARG A 191 -18.06 -8.56 -29.86
C ARG A 191 -18.95 -7.41 -30.36
N TRP A 192 -19.78 -7.68 -31.36
CA TRP A 192 -20.77 -6.75 -31.89
C TRP A 192 -22.15 -7.10 -31.31
N THR A 193 -22.73 -6.16 -30.56
CA THR A 193 -24.07 -6.30 -29.98
C THR A 193 -25.06 -5.36 -30.69
N PRO A 194 -26.27 -5.81 -31.04
CA PRO A 194 -27.26 -4.95 -31.72
C PRO A 194 -27.68 -3.77 -30.82
N THR A 195 -27.75 -2.56 -31.38
CA THR A 195 -28.19 -1.35 -30.70
C THR A 195 -29.73 -1.27 -30.72
N GLY A 196 -30.35 -0.76 -29.65
CA GLY A 196 -31.79 -0.85 -29.37
C GLY A 196 -32.71 -0.62 -30.58
N GLY A 197 -33.49 -1.65 -30.94
CA GLY A 197 -34.47 -1.62 -32.04
C GLY A 197 -34.14 -2.53 -33.23
N VAL A 198 -32.96 -3.18 -33.25
CA VAL A 198 -32.56 -4.14 -34.29
C VAL A 198 -32.56 -5.56 -33.74
N ASP A 199 -33.43 -6.43 -34.25
CA ASP A 199 -33.48 -7.85 -33.89
C ASP A 199 -32.41 -8.62 -34.71
N ALA A 200 -31.17 -8.63 -34.21
CA ALA A 200 -30.03 -9.25 -34.90
C ALA A 200 -29.09 -9.98 -33.92
N PRO A 201 -28.42 -11.06 -34.35
CA PRO A 201 -27.59 -11.85 -33.45
C PRO A 201 -26.30 -11.11 -33.07
N VAL A 202 -25.83 -11.35 -31.84
CA VAL A 202 -24.48 -10.98 -31.39
C VAL A 202 -23.46 -11.70 -32.26
N ARG A 203 -22.42 -10.98 -32.70
CA ARG A 203 -21.33 -11.55 -33.50
C ARG A 203 -20.03 -11.42 -32.72
N GLU A 204 -19.15 -12.42 -32.85
CA GLU A 204 -17.83 -12.41 -32.21
C GLU A 204 -16.74 -12.78 -33.24
N SER A 205 -15.55 -12.19 -33.12
CA SER A 205 -14.37 -12.58 -33.91
C SER A 205 -13.08 -12.32 -33.16
N LEU A 206 -12.12 -13.24 -33.22
CA LEU A 206 -10.78 -13.03 -32.67
C LEU A 206 -10.04 -11.96 -33.49
N ALA A 207 -9.63 -10.88 -32.83
CA ALA A 207 -8.91 -9.79 -33.46
C ALA A 207 -7.40 -9.85 -33.24
N TYR A 208 -6.96 -10.35 -32.09
CA TYR A 208 -5.55 -10.43 -31.75
C TYR A 208 -5.26 -11.57 -30.80
N SER A 209 -4.16 -12.28 -31.01
CA SER A 209 -3.66 -13.27 -30.07
C SER A 209 -2.14 -13.41 -30.17
N ARG A 210 -1.47 -13.46 -29.02
CA ARG A 210 -0.02 -13.64 -28.91
C ARG A 210 0.37 -14.48 -27.72
N SER A 211 1.43 -15.26 -27.90
CA SER A 211 2.14 -15.91 -26.82
C SER A 211 3.38 -15.10 -26.46
N LEU A 212 3.61 -14.89 -25.16
CA LEU A 212 4.71 -14.10 -24.63
C LEU A 212 5.64 -15.00 -23.81
N ASP A 213 6.94 -14.85 -23.99
CA ASP A 213 7.94 -15.53 -23.17
C ASP A 213 8.45 -14.60 -22.07
N LEU A 214 8.46 -15.10 -20.84
CA LEU A 214 8.86 -14.34 -19.65
C LEU A 214 9.86 -15.14 -18.82
N ARG A 215 10.92 -14.49 -18.33
CA ARG A 215 11.91 -15.13 -17.46
C ARG A 215 11.77 -14.66 -16.01
N VAL A 216 11.40 -15.59 -15.11
CA VAL A 216 11.31 -15.34 -13.66
C VAL A 216 12.60 -15.81 -12.97
N SER A 217 13.27 -14.91 -12.26
CA SER A 217 14.50 -15.18 -11.50
C SER A 217 14.23 -15.30 -9.99
N SER A 218 14.87 -16.23 -9.27
CA SER A 218 14.83 -16.32 -7.81
C SER A 218 16.05 -15.69 -7.16
N PHE A 219 15.96 -15.25 -5.89
CA PHE A 219 17.13 -14.81 -5.13
C PHE A 219 18.13 -15.97 -5.03
N PHE A 220 19.40 -15.71 -5.39
CA PHE A 220 20.51 -16.65 -5.63
C PHE A 220 20.52 -17.46 -6.95
N GLY A 221 19.49 -17.40 -7.80
CA GLY A 221 19.54 -18.04 -9.13
C GLY A 221 19.61 -19.58 -9.13
N LEU A 222 19.24 -20.24 -8.03
CA LEU A 222 19.29 -21.70 -7.88
C LEU A 222 17.90 -22.32 -8.03
N THR A 223 17.83 -23.45 -8.75
CA THR A 223 16.62 -24.29 -8.84
C THR A 223 16.55 -25.26 -7.65
N ARG A 224 15.36 -25.82 -7.34
CA ARG A 224 15.12 -26.74 -6.20
C ARG A 224 16.11 -27.92 -6.11
N GLY A 225 16.73 -28.33 -7.21
CA GLY A 225 17.73 -29.41 -7.24
C GLY A 225 19.11 -29.01 -6.69
N GLN A 226 19.46 -27.73 -6.70
CA GLN A 226 20.80 -27.25 -6.31
C GLN A 226 20.94 -26.95 -4.81
N THR A 227 19.82 -26.78 -4.11
CA THR A 227 19.76 -26.56 -2.65
C THR A 227 20.18 -27.77 -1.82
N LEU A 228 20.18 -28.99 -2.37
CA LEU A 228 20.54 -30.21 -1.65
C LEU A 228 22.07 -30.44 -1.56
N VAL A 229 22.86 -29.77 -2.39
CA VAL A 229 24.34 -29.90 -2.37
C VAL A 229 24.99 -28.85 -1.44
N SER A 230 24.34 -27.69 -1.25
CA SER A 230 24.84 -26.60 -0.38
C SER A 230 24.83 -26.92 1.11
N SER A 231 23.94 -27.81 1.58
CA SER A 231 23.84 -28.21 2.99
C SER A 231 25.04 -29.02 3.48
N LEU A 232 25.81 -29.64 2.57
CA LEU A 232 26.98 -30.45 2.91
C LEU A 232 28.27 -29.63 3.00
N PHE A 233 28.37 -28.50 2.29
CA PHE A 233 29.57 -27.65 2.28
C PHE A 233 29.64 -26.62 3.42
N GLY A 234 28.51 -26.30 4.06
CA GLY A 234 28.45 -25.35 5.18
C GLY A 234 29.15 -25.82 6.47
N LEU A 235 29.38 -27.13 6.62
CA LEU A 235 29.98 -27.71 7.84
C LEU A 235 31.52 -27.59 7.90
N LEU A 236 32.20 -27.18 6.82
CA LEU A 236 33.67 -27.11 6.79
C LEU A 236 34.26 -25.69 6.93
N PHE A 237 33.44 -24.62 6.84
CA PHE A 237 33.92 -23.22 6.81
C PHE A 237 33.55 -22.38 8.04
N GLY A 238 33.14 -23.01 9.15
CA GLY A 238 32.70 -22.36 10.39
C GLY A 238 33.74 -21.51 11.16
N GLY A 239 34.99 -21.42 10.69
CA GLY A 239 36.04 -20.64 11.37
C GLY A 239 36.23 -19.20 10.87
N GLY A 240 35.73 -18.84 9.67
CA GLY A 240 36.04 -17.55 9.02
C GLY A 240 34.99 -16.44 9.21
N LEU A 241 33.75 -16.80 9.55
CA LEU A 241 32.62 -15.87 9.63
C LEU A 241 32.60 -15.01 10.91
N SER A 242 33.33 -15.40 11.94
CA SER A 242 33.44 -14.65 13.20
C SER A 242 34.25 -13.35 13.07
N LEU A 243 35.11 -13.21 12.04
CA LEU A 243 35.83 -11.96 11.77
C LEU A 243 35.03 -10.99 10.90
N PHE A 244 34.15 -11.49 10.02
CA PHE A 244 33.28 -10.63 9.19
C PHE A 244 32.17 -9.97 10.01
N GLY A 245 31.66 -10.68 11.03
CA GLY A 245 30.68 -10.12 11.98
C GLY A 245 31.22 -8.94 12.80
N LEU A 246 32.53 -8.89 13.06
CA LEU A 246 33.17 -7.75 13.75
C LEU A 246 33.46 -6.57 12.81
N VAL A 247 33.59 -6.80 11.50
CA VAL A 247 33.80 -5.73 10.51
C VAL A 247 32.47 -5.14 10.01
N SER A 248 31.36 -5.91 10.00
CA SER A 248 30.03 -5.42 9.64
C SER A 248 29.40 -4.49 10.69
N LEU A 249 29.89 -4.51 11.94
CA LEU A 249 29.48 -3.57 13.00
C LEU A 249 30.06 -2.16 12.83
N ALA A 250 30.97 -1.94 11.87
CA ALA A 250 31.63 -0.66 11.61
C ALA A 250 31.23 -0.01 10.28
N TRP A 251 30.20 -0.52 9.59
CA TRP A 251 29.70 0.10 8.37
C TRP A 251 28.78 1.28 8.73
N PRO A 252 29.05 2.49 8.24
CA PRO A 252 28.16 3.62 8.50
C PRO A 252 26.77 3.33 7.92
N GLU A 253 25.72 3.59 8.69
CA GLU A 253 24.34 3.57 8.20
C GLU A 253 24.27 4.31 6.88
N ARG A 254 23.77 3.65 5.82
CA ARG A 254 23.51 4.33 4.54
C ARG A 254 22.53 5.46 4.83
N SER A 255 22.91 6.69 4.51
CA SER A 255 22.05 7.85 4.73
C SER A 255 20.77 7.68 3.91
N LEU A 256 19.63 7.57 4.59
CA LEU A 256 18.30 7.46 3.99
C LEU A 256 17.79 8.78 3.39
N PHE A 257 18.64 9.82 3.39
CA PHE A 257 18.35 11.11 2.78
C PHE A 257 19.29 11.39 1.63
N ARG A 258 18.73 11.86 0.52
CA ARG A 258 19.52 12.37 -0.59
C ARG A 258 19.98 13.79 -0.27
N THR A 259 21.30 14.00 -0.29
CA THR A 259 21.91 15.33 -0.12
C THR A 259 22.18 15.98 -1.48
N THR A 260 21.12 16.24 -2.23
CA THR A 260 21.22 16.96 -3.52
C THR A 260 21.39 18.46 -3.27
N PRO A 261 22.28 19.19 -3.98
CA PRO A 261 22.32 20.63 -3.88
C PRO A 261 21.00 21.26 -4.35
N ALA A 262 20.53 22.29 -3.63
CA ALA A 262 19.34 23.04 -4.01
C ALA A 262 19.56 23.78 -5.35
N ASN A 263 18.64 23.65 -6.30
CA ASN A 263 18.66 24.46 -7.51
C ASN A 263 18.13 25.87 -7.20
N GLN A 264 19.03 26.80 -6.90
CA GLN A 264 18.69 28.19 -6.58
C GLN A 264 18.04 28.96 -7.74
N ARG A 265 18.17 28.46 -8.98
CA ARG A 265 17.55 29.05 -10.17
C ARG A 265 16.11 28.58 -10.37
N MET A 266 15.68 27.53 -9.67
CA MET A 266 14.31 27.05 -9.74
C MET A 266 13.38 28.05 -9.06
N VAL A 267 12.38 28.53 -9.81
CA VAL A 267 11.35 29.44 -9.30
C VAL A 267 10.25 28.62 -8.64
N VAL A 268 9.86 28.98 -7.42
CA VAL A 268 8.67 28.42 -6.76
C VAL A 268 7.57 29.47 -6.86
N GLU A 269 6.52 29.18 -7.61
CA GLU A 269 5.33 30.02 -7.72
C GLU A 269 4.28 29.45 -6.78
N ALA A 270 3.78 30.25 -5.83
CA ALA A 270 2.75 29.84 -4.89
C ALA A 270 1.49 30.66 -5.09
N GLN A 271 0.31 30.03 -5.01
CA GLN A 271 -0.95 30.77 -5.09
C GLN A 271 -1.05 31.87 -4.01
N PRO A 272 -1.78 32.98 -4.28
CA PRO A 272 -1.97 34.05 -3.31
C PRO A 272 -2.51 33.54 -1.97
N GLY A 273 -1.76 33.76 -0.89
CA GLY A 273 -2.10 33.30 0.47
C GLY A 273 -1.20 32.17 1.00
N LEU A 274 -0.54 31.42 0.12
CA LEU A 274 0.36 30.35 0.53
C LEU A 274 1.76 30.91 0.83
N LYS A 275 2.10 30.98 2.13
CA LYS A 275 3.39 31.50 2.60
C LYS A 275 4.39 30.37 2.80
N LEU A 276 5.55 30.50 2.17
CA LEU A 276 6.69 29.59 2.35
C LEU A 276 7.80 30.25 3.16
N THR A 277 8.37 29.49 4.08
CA THR A 277 9.58 29.84 4.80
C THR A 277 10.81 29.61 3.92
N ARG A 278 11.94 30.22 4.29
CA ARG A 278 13.22 30.01 3.60
C ARG A 278 13.65 28.54 3.58
N GLN A 279 13.42 27.82 4.67
CA GLN A 279 13.78 26.39 4.78
C GLN A 279 12.93 25.53 3.84
N GLU A 280 11.63 25.78 3.76
CA GLU A 280 10.73 25.07 2.85
C GLU A 280 11.11 25.32 1.38
N MET A 281 11.42 26.56 1.02
CA MET A 281 11.91 26.87 -0.34
C MET A 281 13.17 26.08 -0.70
N VAL A 282 14.14 26.00 0.22
CA VAL A 282 15.36 25.20 0.00
C VAL A 282 15.03 23.72 -0.21
N LEU A 283 14.15 23.15 0.62
CA LEU A 283 13.72 21.75 0.49
C LEU A 283 13.03 21.47 -0.84
N LEU A 284 12.14 22.36 -1.29
CA LEU A 284 11.49 22.26 -2.61
C LEU A 284 12.53 22.32 -3.73
N GLN A 285 13.50 23.25 -3.66
CA GLN A 285 14.60 23.37 -4.62
C GLN A 285 15.54 22.16 -4.63
N MET A 286 15.66 21.42 -3.52
CA MET A 286 16.41 20.16 -3.47
C MET A 286 15.62 19.00 -4.10
N LEU A 287 14.33 18.89 -3.77
CA LEU A 287 13.45 17.82 -4.24
C LEU A 287 13.29 17.91 -5.77
N PHE A 288 13.03 19.12 -6.27
CA PHE A 288 12.80 19.42 -7.69
C PHE A 288 14.04 20.01 -8.39
N HIS A 289 15.26 19.64 -7.96
CA HIS A 289 16.51 20.22 -8.48
C HIS A 289 16.70 20.20 -10.01
N ARG A 290 15.98 19.33 -10.74
CA ARG A 290 16.04 19.22 -12.22
C ARG A 290 15.07 20.17 -12.95
N TYR A 291 14.15 20.80 -12.24
CA TYR A 291 13.09 21.62 -12.81
C TYR A 291 13.49 23.09 -12.83
N ALA A 292 12.93 23.84 -13.77
CA ALA A 292 13.08 25.28 -13.83
C ALA A 292 12.06 26.00 -12.95
N ARG A 293 10.88 25.40 -12.77
CA ARG A 293 9.81 25.98 -11.98
C ARG A 293 8.98 24.90 -11.27
N LEU A 294 8.44 25.24 -10.11
CA LEU A 294 7.41 24.48 -9.40
C LEU A 294 6.25 25.42 -9.09
N VAL A 295 5.05 25.08 -9.57
CA VAL A 295 3.82 25.82 -9.26
C VAL A 295 3.10 25.09 -8.12
N LEU A 296 2.94 25.73 -6.97
CA LEU A 296 2.16 25.22 -5.84
C LEU A 296 0.71 25.70 -5.96
N GLU A 297 -0.18 24.75 -6.19
CA GLU A 297 -1.60 25.02 -6.45
C GLU A 297 -2.38 25.16 -5.14
N SER A 298 -2.12 24.30 -4.16
CA SER A 298 -2.84 24.30 -2.89
C SER A 298 -2.00 23.69 -1.76
N GLU A 299 -2.40 24.01 -0.53
CA GLU A 299 -1.92 23.35 0.68
C GLU A 299 -3.03 22.45 1.22
N PHE A 300 -2.71 21.19 1.47
CA PHE A 300 -3.58 20.27 2.19
C PHE A 300 -3.30 20.39 3.69
N LEU A 301 -4.34 20.38 4.50
CA LEU A 301 -4.22 20.24 5.94
C LEU A 301 -3.76 18.82 6.26
N SER A 302 -2.45 18.61 6.40
CA SER A 302 -1.90 17.30 6.74
C SER A 302 -1.98 17.05 8.25
N GLY A 303 -3.14 16.60 8.72
CA GLY A 303 -3.34 15.93 10.00
C GLY A 303 -2.60 16.49 11.24
N TYR A 304 -2.42 15.65 12.25
CA TYR A 304 -1.91 16.02 13.57
C TYR A 304 -0.37 16.15 13.66
N SER A 305 0.36 15.91 12.57
CA SER A 305 1.83 15.76 12.56
C SER A 305 2.60 17.07 12.50
N GLY A 306 1.93 18.20 12.22
CA GLY A 306 2.59 19.51 12.04
C GLY A 306 3.50 19.57 10.82
N ALA A 307 3.45 18.55 9.94
CA ALA A 307 3.96 18.63 8.59
C ALA A 307 3.06 19.56 7.76
N ARG A 308 3.57 20.01 6.61
CA ARG A 308 2.80 20.74 5.61
C ARG A 308 2.83 19.95 4.31
N THR A 309 1.68 19.82 3.67
CA THR A 309 1.53 19.05 2.44
C THR A 309 1.01 19.94 1.33
N PHE A 310 1.62 19.90 0.15
CA PHE A 310 1.32 20.78 -0.97
C PHE A 310 0.98 19.99 -2.23
N LEU A 311 0.01 20.47 -3.01
CA LEU A 311 -0.16 20.09 -4.41
C LEU A 311 0.76 20.97 -5.26
N GLY A 312 1.57 20.35 -6.12
CA GLY A 312 2.43 21.07 -7.02
C GLY A 312 2.50 20.48 -8.42
N VAL A 313 2.81 21.34 -9.40
CA VAL A 313 3.06 20.98 -10.80
C VAL A 313 4.50 21.37 -11.15
N PRO A 314 5.41 20.40 -11.35
CA PRO A 314 6.79 20.69 -11.70
C PRO A 314 6.93 20.92 -13.22
N VAL A 315 7.66 21.98 -13.59
CA VAL A 315 7.83 22.45 -14.98
C VAL A 315 9.29 22.41 -15.37
N LYS A 316 9.59 21.68 -16.45
CA LYS A 316 10.93 21.48 -16.99
C LYS A 316 11.49 22.78 -17.59
N PRO A 317 12.82 22.87 -17.78
CA PRO A 317 13.45 24.04 -18.40
C PRO A 317 12.96 24.35 -19.83
N ASP A 318 12.40 23.37 -20.54
CA ASP A 318 11.82 23.54 -21.87
C ASP A 318 10.35 24.01 -21.84
N GLY A 319 9.81 24.29 -20.65
CA GLY A 319 8.43 24.76 -20.46
C GLY A 319 7.39 23.65 -20.33
N ARG A 320 7.74 22.37 -20.54
CA ARG A 320 6.79 21.26 -20.37
C ARG A 320 6.51 20.98 -18.90
N ALA A 321 5.24 20.82 -18.54
CA ALA A 321 4.81 20.40 -17.22
C ALA A 321 4.80 18.86 -17.12
N ASP A 322 5.26 18.34 -15.98
CA ASP A 322 4.99 16.95 -15.58
C ASP A 322 3.67 16.88 -14.79
N ALA A 323 3.20 15.66 -14.52
CA ALA A 323 1.98 15.43 -13.75
C ALA A 323 2.03 16.08 -12.35
N SER A 324 0.86 16.45 -11.83
CA SER A 324 0.74 16.96 -10.46
C SER A 324 1.32 15.97 -9.44
N THR A 325 1.85 16.50 -8.36
CA THR A 325 2.53 15.73 -7.31
C THR A 325 2.22 16.31 -5.94
N ILE A 326 2.27 15.46 -4.93
CA ILE A 326 2.11 15.86 -3.54
C ILE A 326 3.48 15.97 -2.89
N VAL A 327 3.73 17.07 -2.17
CA VAL A 327 4.97 17.30 -1.44
C VAL A 327 4.66 17.42 0.04
N LYS A 328 5.26 16.56 0.88
CA LYS A 328 5.15 16.64 2.34
C LYS A 328 6.47 17.14 2.92
N ILE A 329 6.41 18.20 3.72
CA ILE A 329 7.54 18.81 4.42
C ILE A 329 7.30 18.71 5.93
N GLY A 330 8.25 18.12 6.66
CA GLY A 330 8.08 17.82 8.08
C GLY A 330 9.38 17.73 8.85
N ASP A 331 9.27 17.31 10.12
CA ASP A 331 10.43 16.95 10.93
C ASP A 331 11.21 15.80 10.27
N ARG A 332 12.53 15.90 10.27
CA ARG A 332 13.41 14.96 9.58
C ARG A 332 13.20 13.53 10.06
N ASP A 333 13.03 13.31 11.36
CA ASP A 333 12.86 11.95 11.89
C ASP A 333 11.47 11.39 11.59
N ALA A 334 10.44 12.25 11.51
CA ALA A 334 9.11 11.83 11.07
C ALA A 334 9.10 11.39 9.59
N ILE A 335 9.66 12.21 8.69
CA ILE A 335 9.78 11.90 7.26
C ILE A 335 10.61 10.63 7.03
N ARG A 336 11.68 10.44 7.81
CA ARG A 336 12.51 9.23 7.73
C ARG A 336 11.70 7.97 8.04
N ARG A 337 10.99 7.97 9.18
CA ARG A 337 10.21 6.82 9.62
C ARG A 337 9.12 6.46 8.63
N GLU A 338 8.43 7.48 8.11
CA GLU A 338 7.40 7.25 7.09
C GLU A 338 7.99 6.61 5.84
N PHE A 339 9.14 7.08 5.36
CA PHE A 339 9.82 6.48 4.22
C PHE A 339 10.32 5.05 4.50
N GLU A 340 10.91 4.81 5.67
CA GLU A 340 11.37 3.48 6.11
C GLU A 340 10.20 2.48 6.16
N ASN A 341 9.09 2.86 6.78
CA ASN A 341 7.90 2.02 6.86
C ASN A 341 7.26 1.80 5.48
N TYR A 342 7.26 2.84 4.63
CA TYR A 342 6.77 2.72 3.27
C TYR A 342 7.56 1.67 2.48
N GLU A 343 8.89 1.76 2.49
CA GLU A 343 9.76 0.81 1.80
C GLU A 343 9.66 -0.60 2.40
N ALA A 344 9.45 -0.73 3.72
CA ALA A 344 9.42 -2.02 4.40
C ALA A 344 8.07 -2.76 4.30
N PHE A 345 6.95 -2.05 4.31
CA PHE A 345 5.61 -2.65 4.48
C PHE A 345 4.62 -2.32 3.35
N VAL A 346 4.79 -1.19 2.67
CA VAL A 346 3.74 -0.59 1.84
C VAL A 346 4.02 -0.73 0.35
N LYS A 347 5.25 -0.42 -0.08
CA LYS A 347 5.64 -0.30 -1.49
C LYS A 347 5.20 -1.48 -2.35
N ASP A 348 5.41 -2.69 -1.84
CA ASP A 348 5.17 -3.95 -2.57
C ASP A 348 3.76 -4.52 -2.33
N THR A 349 2.95 -3.90 -1.47
CA THR A 349 1.60 -4.35 -1.08
C THR A 349 0.49 -3.38 -1.49
N LEU A 350 0.87 -2.18 -1.96
CA LEU A 350 -0.07 -1.17 -2.45
C LEU A 350 -0.80 -1.62 -3.72
N PRO A 351 -2.13 -1.42 -3.78
CA PRO A 351 -2.90 -1.61 -5.01
C PRO A 351 -2.36 -0.76 -6.18
N PRO A 352 -2.62 -1.15 -7.44
CA PRO A 352 -2.07 -0.46 -8.61
C PRO A 352 -2.44 1.04 -8.71
N VAL A 353 -3.66 1.41 -8.32
CA VAL A 353 -4.19 2.79 -8.42
C VAL A 353 -4.12 3.50 -7.06
N THR A 354 -2.93 3.61 -6.48
CA THR A 354 -2.71 4.28 -5.17
C THR A 354 -1.50 5.21 -5.19
N ALA A 355 -1.51 6.22 -4.32
CA ALA A 355 -0.42 7.18 -4.20
C ALA A 355 0.86 6.48 -3.74
N ARG A 356 2.00 6.77 -4.39
CA ARG A 356 3.30 6.13 -4.13
C ARG A 356 4.36 7.19 -3.86
N ILE A 357 5.27 6.90 -2.93
CA ILE A 357 6.46 7.74 -2.73
C ILE A 357 7.37 7.55 -3.93
N GLN A 358 7.72 8.64 -4.62
CA GLN A 358 8.44 8.58 -5.88
C GLN A 358 9.95 8.39 -5.70
N HIS A 359 10.54 9.04 -4.69
CA HIS A 359 11.98 9.14 -4.51
C HIS A 359 12.39 9.15 -3.03
N MET A 360 13.68 8.88 -2.77
CA MET A 360 14.25 9.07 -1.44
C MET A 360 14.03 10.52 -0.95
N PRO A 361 13.65 10.71 0.32
CA PRO A 361 13.48 12.04 0.90
C PRO A 361 14.76 12.89 0.84
N VAL A 362 14.58 14.21 0.83
CA VAL A 362 15.67 15.19 0.85
C VAL A 362 15.72 15.92 2.20
N SER A 363 16.94 16.22 2.65
CA SER A 363 17.17 17.02 3.86
C SER A 363 18.53 17.73 3.77
N PRO A 364 18.61 19.04 4.05
CA PRO A 364 19.88 19.75 4.13
C PRO A 364 20.76 19.15 5.24
N ARG A 365 22.09 19.19 5.05
CA ARG A 365 23.03 18.65 6.04
C ARG A 365 22.91 19.42 7.37
N GLY A 366 22.69 18.68 8.45
CA GLY A 366 22.60 19.24 9.81
C GLY A 366 21.25 19.89 10.15
N GLU A 367 20.29 19.89 9.23
CA GLU A 367 18.96 20.43 9.48
C GLU A 367 17.98 19.37 10.02
N GLN A 368 16.96 19.86 10.74
CA GLN A 368 15.93 19.06 11.40
C GLN A 368 14.65 18.92 10.56
N ARG A 369 14.67 19.41 9.32
CA ARG A 369 13.53 19.32 8.38
C ARG A 369 13.90 18.45 7.19
N ALA A 370 12.91 17.77 6.65
CA ALA A 370 13.03 17.00 5.42
C ALA A 370 11.77 17.14 4.58
N ALA A 371 11.88 16.78 3.30
CA ALA A 371 10.79 16.76 2.36
C ALA A 371 10.77 15.46 1.56
N MET A 372 9.58 15.03 1.18
CA MET A 372 9.35 13.86 0.34
C MET A 372 8.20 14.09 -0.65
N GLN A 373 8.15 13.24 -1.66
CA GLN A 373 7.29 13.41 -2.84
C GLN A 373 6.43 12.16 -3.07
N TYR A 374 5.13 12.37 -3.29
CA TYR A 374 4.19 11.32 -3.71
C TYR A 374 3.62 11.59 -5.10
N THR A 375 3.18 10.53 -5.77
CA THR A 375 2.27 10.65 -6.91
C THR A 375 0.96 11.28 -6.45
N PHE A 376 0.38 12.12 -7.32
CA PHE A 376 -0.99 12.60 -7.13
C PHE A 376 -1.95 11.70 -7.90
N ILE A 377 -3.06 11.31 -7.27
CA ILE A 377 -4.15 10.59 -7.91
C ILE A 377 -5.40 11.44 -7.80
N GLY A 378 -5.96 11.81 -8.96
CA GLY A 378 -7.15 12.63 -9.06
C GLY A 378 -7.51 12.92 -10.52
N LEU A 379 -8.70 13.47 -10.74
CA LEU A 379 -9.08 14.00 -12.05
C LEU A 379 -8.58 15.45 -12.16
N PRO A 380 -8.23 15.93 -13.36
CA PRO A 380 -7.91 17.34 -13.57
C PRO A 380 -8.98 18.25 -12.97
N GLY A 381 -8.57 19.18 -12.08
CA GLY A 381 -9.47 20.11 -11.40
C GLY A 381 -10.31 19.53 -10.25
N ARG A 382 -10.17 18.24 -9.92
CA ARG A 382 -10.83 17.62 -8.76
C ARG A 382 -9.81 16.96 -7.85
N SER A 383 -9.49 17.64 -6.74
CA SER A 383 -8.66 17.07 -5.69
C SER A 383 -9.42 15.98 -4.92
N PRO A 384 -8.72 14.94 -4.43
CA PRO A 384 -9.30 14.02 -3.47
C PRO A 384 -9.71 14.75 -2.20
N VAL A 385 -10.73 14.23 -1.53
CA VAL A 385 -11.15 14.69 -0.20
C VAL A 385 -10.80 13.66 0.86
N SER A 386 -10.66 14.05 2.12
CA SER A 386 -10.51 13.08 3.20
C SER A 386 -11.81 12.31 3.41
N LEU A 387 -11.71 11.10 3.97
CA LEU A 387 -12.87 10.30 4.33
C LEU A 387 -13.75 11.06 5.33
N ARG A 388 -13.17 11.88 6.22
CA ARG A 388 -13.94 12.78 7.09
C ARG A 388 -14.90 13.65 6.30
N MET A 389 -14.37 14.36 5.29
CA MET A 389 -15.16 15.28 4.47
C MET A 389 -16.22 14.53 3.65
N ALA A 390 -15.86 13.35 3.11
CA ALA A 390 -16.80 12.51 2.39
C ALA A 390 -17.97 12.07 3.29
N LEU A 391 -17.70 11.53 4.47
CA LEU A 391 -18.72 11.03 5.41
C LEU A 391 -19.57 12.14 6.05
N LEU A 392 -19.02 13.34 6.21
CA LEU A 392 -19.82 14.50 6.65
C LEU A 392 -20.77 14.99 5.55
N SER A 393 -20.37 14.85 4.28
CA SER A 393 -21.24 15.20 3.15
C SER A 393 -22.30 14.14 2.92
N ASP A 394 -21.91 12.86 2.94
CA ASP A 394 -22.79 11.71 2.77
C ASP A 394 -22.22 10.52 3.58
N PRO A 395 -22.86 10.13 4.70
CA PRO A 395 -22.36 9.09 5.60
C PRO A 395 -22.60 7.67 5.04
N ASP A 396 -22.09 7.41 3.83
CA ASP A 396 -22.23 6.13 3.13
C ASP A 396 -21.26 5.06 3.69
N PRO A 397 -21.78 3.96 4.28
CA PRO A 397 -20.94 2.87 4.75
C PRO A 397 -20.19 2.12 3.64
N ALA A 398 -20.58 2.24 2.37
CA ALA A 398 -19.91 1.58 1.25
C ALA A 398 -18.43 2.01 1.12
N LEU A 399 -18.10 3.25 1.49
CA LEU A 399 -16.72 3.74 1.50
C LEU A 399 -15.81 2.93 2.44
N LEU A 400 -16.35 2.46 3.58
CA LEU A 400 -15.61 1.64 4.55
C LEU A 400 -15.38 0.23 4.01
N PHE A 401 -16.38 -0.37 3.36
CA PHE A 401 -16.20 -1.65 2.68
C PHE A 401 -15.20 -1.54 1.54
N LYS A 402 -15.27 -0.47 0.74
CA LYS A 402 -14.32 -0.24 -0.34
C LYS A 402 -12.88 -0.09 0.16
N LEU A 403 -12.68 0.57 1.31
CA LEU A 403 -11.38 0.62 1.97
C LEU A 403 -10.89 -0.79 2.31
N PHE A 404 -11.74 -1.61 2.92
CA PHE A 404 -11.40 -2.97 3.26
C PHE A 404 -11.14 -3.86 2.04
N ASP A 405 -11.98 -3.79 1.01
CA ASP A 405 -11.85 -4.61 -0.19
C ASP A 405 -10.59 -4.22 -0.98
N THR A 406 -10.18 -2.94 -0.92
CA THR A 406 -8.97 -2.43 -1.59
C THR A 406 -7.68 -2.87 -0.89
N PHE A 407 -7.60 -2.79 0.44
CA PHE A 407 -6.35 -3.03 1.19
C PHE A 407 -6.34 -4.34 1.99
N GLY A 408 -7.50 -4.86 2.37
CA GLY A 408 -7.67 -6.03 3.22
C GLY A 408 -6.91 -7.26 2.75
N PRO A 409 -7.03 -7.72 1.48
CA PRO A 409 -6.32 -8.90 0.99
C PRO A 409 -4.80 -8.85 1.21
N ASN A 410 -4.20 -7.66 1.03
CA ASN A 410 -2.75 -7.50 1.12
C ASN A 410 -2.24 -7.06 2.50
N TRP A 411 -3.12 -6.52 3.35
CA TRP A 411 -2.75 -5.98 4.66
C TRP A 411 -3.44 -6.78 5.76
N TRP A 412 -4.66 -6.38 6.13
CA TRP A 412 -5.33 -6.90 7.32
C TRP A 412 -5.60 -8.41 7.29
N MET A 413 -5.75 -9.00 6.11
CA MET A 413 -6.03 -10.43 5.92
C MET A 413 -4.78 -11.31 5.80
N GLN A 414 -3.58 -10.74 5.68
CA GLN A 414 -2.31 -11.49 5.72
C GLN A 414 -1.92 -11.84 7.17
N ARG A 415 -2.79 -12.61 7.83
CA ARG A 415 -2.77 -12.84 9.27
C ARG A 415 -1.88 -14.01 9.67
N LYS A 416 -1.10 -13.81 10.72
CA LYS A 416 -0.37 -14.86 11.44
C LYS A 416 -0.91 -14.94 12.87
N PRO A 417 -1.00 -16.13 13.50
CA PRO A 417 -1.38 -16.25 14.91
C PRO A 417 -0.45 -15.42 15.80
N TYR A 418 -1.02 -14.69 16.76
CA TYR A 418 -0.26 -13.79 17.62
C TYR A 418 -0.87 -13.73 19.02
N THR A 419 -0.09 -14.07 20.04
CA THR A 419 -0.49 -13.93 21.45
C THR A 419 0.23 -12.76 22.07
N PHE A 420 -0.53 -11.84 22.67
CA PHE A 420 0.01 -10.59 23.20
C PHE A 420 -0.83 -10.11 24.38
N ARG A 421 -0.23 -9.27 25.23
CA ARG A 421 -0.98 -8.46 26.18
C ARG A 421 -1.55 -7.24 25.48
N LEU A 422 -2.81 -6.89 25.76
CA LEU A 422 -3.48 -5.77 25.10
C LEU A 422 -2.64 -4.48 25.16
N ALA A 423 -1.99 -4.21 26.30
CA ALA A 423 -1.10 -3.06 26.44
C ALA A 423 0.03 -2.99 25.38
N GLN A 424 0.54 -4.10 24.87
CA GLN A 424 1.63 -4.10 23.88
C GLN A 424 1.23 -3.38 22.59
N GLU A 425 -0.02 -3.56 22.16
CA GLU A 425 -0.54 -3.00 20.92
C GLU A 425 -1.29 -1.67 21.17
N TYR A 426 -2.05 -1.59 22.26
CA TYR A 426 -3.01 -0.51 22.49
C TYR A 426 -2.50 0.60 23.43
N ASP A 427 -1.42 0.40 24.19
CA ASP A 427 -0.87 1.47 25.04
C ASP A 427 -0.57 2.71 24.21
N ILE A 428 -0.08 2.55 22.96
CA ILE A 428 0.31 3.67 22.09
C ILE A 428 -0.82 4.69 21.87
N LEU A 429 -2.07 4.23 21.89
CA LEU A 429 -3.28 5.05 21.74
C LEU A 429 -3.53 5.92 22.98
N LEU A 430 -3.10 5.52 24.17
CA LEU A 430 -3.34 6.23 25.42
C LEU A 430 -2.37 7.41 25.61
N PRO A 431 -2.68 8.38 26.50
CA PRO A 431 -1.73 9.37 26.98
C PRO A 431 -0.44 8.74 27.53
N ALA A 432 0.64 9.53 27.55
CA ALA A 432 1.90 9.13 28.17
C ALA A 432 1.69 8.75 29.65
N HIS A 433 2.51 7.84 30.16
CA HIS A 433 2.39 7.35 31.54
C HIS A 433 2.64 8.45 32.56
N LEU A 434 3.61 9.33 32.28
CA LEU A 434 4.00 10.45 33.14
C LEU A 434 4.21 11.72 32.30
N VAL A 435 3.89 12.87 32.88
CA VAL A 435 4.31 14.19 32.43
C VAL A 435 5.33 14.72 33.42
N ILE A 436 6.51 15.09 32.93
CA ILE A 436 7.66 15.43 33.75
C ILE A 436 8.20 16.80 33.34
N GLN A 437 8.33 17.70 34.32
CA GLN A 437 8.94 19.00 34.15
C GLN A 437 10.39 18.99 34.64
N PRO A 438 11.37 19.54 33.90
CA PRO A 438 12.75 19.63 34.37
C PRO A 438 12.83 20.33 35.73
N SER A 439 13.61 19.77 36.65
CA SER A 439 13.81 20.30 38.00
C SER A 439 15.23 19.99 38.48
N ALA A 440 15.79 20.86 39.32
CA ALA A 440 17.01 20.54 40.05
C ALA A 440 16.72 19.55 41.20
N GLY A 441 17.76 18.87 41.67
CA GLY A 441 17.71 17.94 42.80
C GLY A 441 18.08 16.50 42.41
N GLN A 442 18.06 15.60 43.40
CA GLN A 442 18.29 14.18 43.20
C GLN A 442 16.93 13.47 43.15
N GLY A 443 16.62 12.85 42.01
CA GLY A 443 15.40 12.07 41.83
C GLY A 443 15.66 10.57 41.81
N VAL A 444 14.62 9.78 42.11
CA VAL A 444 14.63 8.32 41.97
C VAL A 444 14.91 7.95 40.51
N GLY A 445 15.76 6.96 40.27
CA GLY A 445 16.08 6.53 38.90
C GLY A 445 14.85 5.98 38.18
N LEU A 446 14.51 6.55 37.04
CA LEU A 446 13.46 6.07 36.15
C LEU A 446 14.08 5.58 34.85
N ASP A 447 14.17 4.26 34.70
CA ASP A 447 14.72 3.62 33.50
C ASP A 447 13.61 3.46 32.44
N GLY A 448 13.91 3.80 31.18
CA GLY A 448 13.01 3.59 30.05
C GLY A 448 12.64 2.12 29.84
N ARG A 449 13.40 1.18 30.39
CA ARG A 449 13.10 -0.26 30.38
C ARG A 449 12.23 -0.71 31.56
N THR A 450 11.74 0.20 32.41
CA THR A 450 10.83 -0.17 33.50
C THR A 450 9.44 -0.46 32.96
N SER A 451 8.81 -1.53 33.48
CA SER A 451 7.40 -1.85 33.18
C SER A 451 6.47 -0.71 33.57
N PRO A 452 5.58 -0.25 32.66
CA PRO A 452 4.65 0.80 33.04
C PRO A 452 3.58 0.37 34.03
N ALA A 453 3.24 -0.92 34.08
CA ALA A 453 2.22 -1.46 34.99
C ALA A 453 2.60 -1.33 36.49
N GLY A 454 3.90 -1.22 36.79
CA GLY A 454 4.40 -1.08 38.16
C GLY A 454 4.74 0.35 38.57
N LEU A 455 4.39 1.35 37.77
CA LEU A 455 4.74 2.74 38.08
C LEU A 455 3.87 3.29 39.21
N ASN A 456 4.49 3.59 40.34
CA ASN A 456 3.84 4.22 41.50
C ASN A 456 4.46 5.58 41.81
N PHE A 457 4.35 6.51 40.86
CA PHE A 457 4.76 7.91 41.05
C PHE A 457 3.55 8.82 41.20
N LYS A 458 3.69 9.83 42.05
CA LYS A 458 2.69 10.87 42.30
C LYS A 458 3.18 12.23 41.80
N PRO A 459 2.27 13.16 41.47
CA PRO A 459 2.65 14.54 41.24
C PRO A 459 3.49 15.09 42.41
N GLY A 460 4.62 15.72 42.08
CA GLY A 460 5.60 16.21 43.05
C GLY A 460 6.86 15.37 43.16
N ASP A 461 6.82 14.07 42.81
CA ASP A 461 7.98 13.19 42.90
C ASP A 461 9.11 13.63 41.95
N LEU A 462 10.36 13.53 42.41
CA LEU A 462 11.54 13.77 41.59
C LEU A 462 12.04 12.46 40.99
N VAL A 463 12.22 12.45 39.67
CA VAL A 463 12.71 11.29 38.90
C VAL A 463 13.89 11.68 38.02
N THR A 464 14.87 10.79 37.90
CA THR A 464 16.04 10.95 37.03
C THR A 464 15.95 9.97 35.87
N LEU A 465 15.75 10.49 34.66
CA LEU A 465 15.43 9.69 33.47
C LEU A 465 16.69 9.03 32.89
N LYS A 466 16.60 7.75 32.53
CA LYS A 466 17.69 6.98 31.92
C LYS A 466 17.15 6.05 30.82
N ASN A 467 17.96 5.73 29.82
CA ASN A 467 17.65 4.73 28.79
C ASN A 467 16.35 4.95 28.00
N PHE A 468 15.97 6.21 27.77
CA PHE A 468 14.95 6.58 26.77
C PHE A 468 15.63 6.62 25.40
N SER A 469 15.47 5.54 24.63
CA SER A 469 16.13 5.35 23.34
C SER A 469 15.53 6.19 22.22
N TRP A 470 14.31 6.67 22.39
CA TRP A 470 13.61 7.44 21.37
C TRP A 470 12.98 8.70 21.96
N THR A 471 13.11 9.80 21.24
CA THR A 471 12.49 11.09 21.57
C THR A 471 11.96 11.76 20.33
N GLU A 472 10.80 12.38 20.44
CA GLU A 472 10.17 13.15 19.36
C GLU A 472 9.71 14.50 19.88
N ARG A 473 9.93 15.55 19.09
CA ARG A 473 9.40 16.87 19.39
C ARG A 473 7.88 16.88 19.17
N ARG A 474 7.15 17.35 20.19
CA ARG A 474 5.69 17.49 20.11
C ARG A 474 5.31 18.75 19.32
N GLY A 475 4.09 18.77 18.78
CA GLY A 475 3.57 19.90 18.00
C GLY A 475 3.53 21.25 18.75
N ASP A 476 3.58 21.23 20.09
CA ASP A 476 3.70 22.47 20.89
C ASP A 476 5.06 23.18 20.76
N GLY A 477 6.05 22.52 20.14
CA GLY A 477 7.39 23.04 19.93
C GLY A 477 8.20 23.25 21.22
N LYS A 478 7.68 22.85 22.38
CA LYS A 478 8.24 23.13 23.71
C LYS A 478 8.53 21.86 24.52
N SER A 479 7.94 20.72 24.14
CA SER A 479 8.10 19.45 24.86
C SER A 479 8.50 18.29 23.94
N LEU A 480 9.05 17.24 24.55
CA LEU A 480 9.41 15.99 23.90
C LEU A 480 8.48 14.86 24.38
N SER A 481 8.07 13.99 23.46
CA SER A 481 7.61 12.64 23.77
C SER A 481 8.85 11.74 23.86
N ALA A 482 9.09 11.09 24.99
CA ALA A 482 10.19 10.16 25.15
C ALA A 482 9.67 8.74 25.39
N ARG A 483 10.31 7.76 24.73
CA ARG A 483 9.94 6.34 24.78
C ARG A 483 11.20 5.52 25.11
N GLY A 484 11.04 4.60 26.06
CA GLY A 484 12.05 3.62 26.42
C GLY A 484 12.11 2.43 25.46
N GLY A 485 13.01 1.50 25.74
CA GLY A 485 13.11 0.25 24.97
C GLY A 485 11.93 -0.69 25.29
N PRO A 486 11.38 -1.40 24.28
CA PRO A 486 10.36 -2.41 24.53
C PRO A 486 10.94 -3.57 25.36
N LEU A 487 10.14 -4.10 26.29
CA LEU A 487 10.42 -5.35 26.99
C LEU A 487 9.50 -6.46 26.46
N PRO A 488 9.95 -7.73 26.46
CA PRO A 488 9.08 -8.85 26.08
C PRO A 488 7.77 -8.85 26.88
N GLY A 489 6.64 -8.85 26.17
CA GLY A 489 5.31 -8.89 26.80
C GLY A 489 4.84 -7.58 27.42
N GLN A 490 5.51 -6.44 27.19
CA GLN A 490 5.16 -5.16 27.83
C GLN A 490 5.27 -3.98 26.87
N PRO A 491 4.39 -2.96 27.00
CA PRO A 491 4.57 -1.71 26.26
C PRO A 491 5.83 -0.97 26.74
N PRO A 492 6.46 -0.19 25.86
CA PRO A 492 7.57 0.66 26.25
C PRO A 492 7.11 1.78 27.19
N LEU A 493 7.95 2.16 28.15
CA LEU A 493 7.69 3.31 29.00
C LEU A 493 7.66 4.60 28.18
N ARG A 494 6.54 5.31 28.21
CA ARG A 494 6.34 6.60 27.54
C ARG A 494 6.17 7.74 28.54
N VAL A 495 6.94 8.81 28.39
CA VAL A 495 6.84 10.03 29.20
C VAL A 495 6.77 11.27 28.32
N ARG A 496 6.05 12.31 28.77
CA ARG A 496 6.11 13.65 28.17
C ARG A 496 7.08 14.50 28.98
N TRP A 497 8.18 14.90 28.36
CA TRP A 497 9.22 15.75 28.95
C TRP A 497 9.00 17.20 28.55
N LEU A 498 8.74 18.09 29.52
CA LEU A 498 8.37 19.50 29.29
C LEU A 498 9.59 20.41 29.04
N ALA A 499 10.51 19.95 28.19
CA ALA A 499 11.59 20.75 27.63
C ALA A 499 12.13 20.10 26.34
N LEU A 500 12.95 20.84 25.60
CA LEU A 500 13.57 20.37 24.35
C LEU A 500 14.94 19.73 24.55
N ALA A 501 15.53 19.88 25.74
CA ALA A 501 16.81 19.24 26.05
C ALA A 501 16.61 17.73 26.21
N ASN A 502 17.64 16.95 25.83
CA ASN A 502 17.63 15.50 25.98
C ASN A 502 17.27 15.10 27.43
N PRO A 503 16.23 14.28 27.63
CA PRO A 503 15.80 13.86 28.97
C PRO A 503 16.78 12.93 29.68
N ASN A 504 17.60 12.16 28.95
CA ASN A 504 18.49 11.18 29.55
C ASN A 504 19.56 11.83 30.43
N GLY A 505 19.69 11.33 31.67
CA GLY A 505 20.58 11.85 32.70
C GLY A 505 20.07 13.12 33.40
N ARG A 506 18.86 13.58 33.06
CA ARG A 506 18.25 14.76 33.68
C ARG A 506 17.23 14.37 34.73
N THR A 507 17.13 15.20 35.76
CA THR A 507 16.11 15.09 36.81
C THR A 507 14.92 16.00 36.47
N GLY A 508 13.73 15.53 36.77
CA GLY A 508 12.50 16.29 36.64
C GLY A 508 11.47 15.91 37.68
N ARG A 509 10.51 16.81 37.89
CA ARG A 509 9.36 16.63 38.76
C ARG A 509 8.20 16.05 37.96
N VAL A 510 7.59 14.99 38.46
CA VAL A 510 6.33 14.46 37.93
C VAL A 510 5.23 15.50 38.18
N ILE A 511 4.57 15.95 37.12
CA ILE A 511 3.46 16.92 37.20
C ILE A 511 2.11 16.23 37.07
N SER A 512 2.04 15.16 36.28
CA SER A 512 0.80 14.41 36.07
C SER A 512 1.10 12.96 35.70
N THR A 513 0.14 12.07 35.96
CA THR A 513 0.16 10.66 35.57
C THR A 513 -0.92 10.41 34.51
N ARG A 514 -0.85 9.29 33.78
CA ARG A 514 -1.91 8.92 32.81
C ARG A 514 -3.31 8.97 33.42
N ARG A 515 -3.48 8.44 34.64
CA ARG A 515 -4.79 8.43 35.31
C ARG A 515 -5.31 9.84 35.54
N ILE A 516 -4.46 10.75 36.00
CA ILE A 516 -4.82 12.16 36.21
C ILE A 516 -5.19 12.81 34.88
N LEU A 517 -4.37 12.62 33.83
CA LEU A 517 -4.66 13.16 32.50
C LEU A 517 -6.02 12.69 31.95
N LEU A 518 -6.33 11.39 32.09
CA LEU A 518 -7.61 10.85 31.63
C LEU A 518 -8.77 11.40 32.45
N ASN A 519 -8.66 11.47 33.78
CA ASN A 519 -9.68 12.06 34.65
C ASN A 519 -9.97 13.53 34.30
N GLU A 520 -8.94 14.31 33.99
CA GLU A 520 -9.08 15.71 33.57
C GLU A 520 -9.85 15.83 32.24
N LEU A 521 -9.60 14.93 31.29
CA LEU A 521 -10.24 14.93 29.96
C LEU A 521 -11.73 14.57 30.00
N VAL A 522 -12.17 13.88 31.06
CA VAL A 522 -13.56 13.39 31.21
C VAL A 522 -14.30 14.09 32.35
N ALA A 523 -13.68 15.10 32.97
CA ALA A 523 -14.28 15.84 34.06
C ALA A 523 -15.62 16.46 33.64
N GLY A 524 -16.67 16.15 34.40
CA GLY A 524 -18.02 16.67 34.17
C GLY A 524 -18.89 15.86 33.19
N ILE A 525 -18.38 14.75 32.62
CA ILE A 525 -19.19 13.86 31.78
C ILE A 525 -20.08 12.97 32.68
N SER A 526 -21.39 12.97 32.41
CA SER A 526 -22.34 12.07 33.08
C SER A 526 -22.25 10.66 32.49
N LEU A 527 -22.19 9.64 33.34
CA LEU A 527 -22.17 8.22 32.91
C LEU A 527 -23.55 7.57 32.88
N TYR A 528 -24.62 8.29 33.25
CA TYR A 528 -26.00 7.78 33.24
C TYR A 528 -26.17 6.43 33.97
N GLY A 529 -25.47 6.27 35.10
CA GLY A 529 -25.51 5.05 35.91
C GLY A 529 -24.58 3.92 35.45
N MET A 530 -23.84 4.09 34.34
CA MET A 530 -22.81 3.13 33.92
C MET A 530 -21.56 3.22 34.83
N PRO A 531 -20.82 2.11 35.02
CA PRO A 531 -19.53 2.13 35.70
C PRO A 531 -18.50 3.02 34.98
N ASP A 532 -17.56 3.57 35.73
CA ASP A 532 -16.46 4.35 35.17
C ASP A 532 -15.51 3.44 34.37
N PRO A 533 -15.34 3.67 33.05
CA PRO A 533 -14.45 2.83 32.24
C PRO A 533 -12.97 2.99 32.61
N LEU A 534 -12.52 4.10 33.20
CA LEU A 534 -11.13 4.26 33.61
C LEU A 534 -10.74 3.27 34.70
N ASP A 535 -11.68 2.82 35.53
CA ASP A 535 -11.43 1.83 36.58
C ASP A 535 -11.10 0.44 36.02
N ARG A 536 -11.68 0.10 34.87
CA ARG A 536 -11.43 -1.15 34.14
C ARG A 536 -10.14 -1.13 33.33
N LEU A 537 -9.63 0.05 32.97
CA LEU A 537 -8.51 0.20 32.04
C LEU A 537 -7.24 -0.57 32.43
N PRO A 538 -6.76 -0.57 33.70
CA PRO A 538 -5.56 -1.31 34.07
C PRO A 538 -5.68 -2.83 33.82
N ASP A 539 -6.83 -3.41 34.16
CA ASP A 539 -7.09 -4.84 34.02
C ASP A 539 -7.23 -5.23 32.54
N VAL A 540 -7.96 -4.41 31.77
CA VAL A 540 -8.11 -4.55 30.31
C VAL A 540 -6.75 -4.52 29.62
N LEU A 541 -5.85 -3.61 30.00
CA LEU A 541 -4.50 -3.52 29.44
C LEU A 541 -3.61 -4.72 29.83
N ALA A 542 -3.81 -5.29 31.02
CA ALA A 542 -3.03 -6.42 31.51
C ALA A 542 -3.45 -7.76 30.85
N GLU A 543 -4.62 -7.79 30.23
CA GLU A 543 -5.18 -8.98 29.62
C GLU A 543 -4.32 -9.54 28.48
N SER A 544 -4.17 -10.87 28.43
CA SER A 544 -3.50 -11.59 27.35
C SER A 544 -4.52 -12.18 26.38
N LEU A 545 -4.36 -11.90 25.09
CA LEU A 545 -5.26 -12.34 24.03
C LEU A 545 -4.52 -13.23 23.04
N SER A 546 -5.24 -14.24 22.53
CA SER A 546 -4.87 -14.94 21.30
C SER A 546 -5.59 -14.26 20.15
N GLY A 547 -4.83 -13.51 19.35
CA GLY A 547 -5.32 -12.77 18.20
C GLY A 547 -4.54 -13.12 16.93
N SER A 548 -4.51 -12.15 16.02
CA SER A 548 -3.68 -12.21 14.83
C SER A 548 -2.74 -11.01 14.73
N GLN A 549 -1.68 -11.16 13.94
CA GLN A 549 -0.80 -10.08 13.53
C GLN A 549 -0.75 -10.02 12.01
N SER A 550 -0.83 -8.81 11.47
CA SER A 550 -0.70 -8.52 10.04
C SER A 550 -0.16 -7.10 9.85
N ILE A 551 0.02 -6.67 8.60
CA ILE A 551 0.38 -5.27 8.31
C ILE A 551 -0.82 -4.39 8.68
N ILE A 552 -0.57 -3.38 9.51
CA ILE A 552 -1.54 -2.38 9.92
C ILE A 552 -1.03 -0.98 9.57
N HIS A 553 -1.94 -0.05 9.32
CA HIS A 553 -1.62 1.36 9.17
C HIS A 553 -1.02 1.93 10.46
N GLY A 554 -1.57 1.55 11.63
CA GLY A 554 -1.10 1.93 12.96
C GLY A 554 -1.55 3.31 13.43
N ASP A 555 -2.07 4.13 12.52
CA ASP A 555 -2.71 5.43 12.75
C ASP A 555 -3.85 5.65 11.73
N LEU A 556 -4.71 4.64 11.56
CA LEU A 556 -5.80 4.70 10.59
C LEU A 556 -6.90 5.66 11.08
N ASN A 557 -6.81 6.92 10.67
CA ASN A 557 -7.79 7.96 10.97
C ASN A 557 -8.44 8.51 9.69
N LEU A 558 -9.49 9.31 9.86
CA LEU A 558 -10.31 9.82 8.76
C LEU A 558 -9.58 10.76 7.79
N GLU A 559 -8.45 11.35 8.20
CA GLU A 559 -7.63 12.23 7.36
C GLU A 559 -6.56 11.45 6.58
N ASN A 560 -6.19 10.27 7.06
CA ASN A 560 -5.23 9.38 6.41
C ASN A 560 -5.86 8.50 5.33
N ILE A 561 -7.19 8.58 5.14
CA ILE A 561 -7.94 7.93 4.07
C ILE A 561 -8.43 9.00 3.12
N LEU A 562 -8.03 8.92 1.86
CA LEU A 562 -8.45 9.83 0.80
C LEU A 562 -9.45 9.15 -0.11
N VAL A 563 -10.51 9.89 -0.47
CA VAL A 563 -11.57 9.50 -1.40
C VAL A 563 -11.43 10.33 -2.67
N GLY A 564 -11.19 9.64 -3.78
CA GLY A 564 -11.05 10.24 -5.11
C GLY A 564 -12.24 9.98 -6.04
N PRO A 565 -12.09 10.39 -7.31
CA PRO A 565 -13.08 10.15 -8.35
C PRO A 565 -13.44 8.66 -8.50
N GLY A 566 -14.69 8.34 -8.84
CA GLY A 566 -15.15 6.94 -8.92
C GLY A 566 -15.10 6.21 -7.57
N GLU A 567 -15.15 6.97 -6.47
CA GLU A 567 -15.07 6.50 -5.08
C GLU A 567 -13.79 5.68 -4.79
N PHE A 568 -12.72 5.84 -5.57
CA PHE A 568 -11.45 5.18 -5.25
C PHE A 568 -10.96 5.67 -3.89
N VAL A 569 -10.44 4.74 -3.08
CA VAL A 569 -9.92 5.03 -1.75
C VAL A 569 -8.43 4.70 -1.68
N TRP A 570 -7.66 5.54 -1.02
CA TRP A 570 -6.25 5.25 -0.75
C TRP A 570 -5.77 5.77 0.59
N LEU A 571 -4.69 5.17 1.07
CA LEU A 571 -4.06 5.47 2.34
C LEU A 571 -2.86 6.41 2.16
N ILE A 572 -2.62 7.25 3.15
CA ILE A 572 -1.46 8.12 3.27
C ILE A 572 -0.98 8.15 4.72
N ASP A 573 0.22 8.71 4.95
CA ASP A 573 0.84 8.83 6.29
C ASP A 573 1.22 7.48 6.92
N PHE A 574 2.23 6.84 6.34
CA PHE A 574 2.70 5.51 6.77
C PHE A 574 3.66 5.55 7.96
N ALA A 575 3.72 6.67 8.70
CA ALA A 575 4.69 6.86 9.78
C ALA A 575 4.53 5.89 10.97
N GLN A 576 3.34 5.29 11.13
CA GLN A 576 3.06 4.27 12.15
C GLN A 576 2.84 2.87 11.57
N THR A 577 2.98 2.68 10.25
CA THR A 577 2.75 1.39 9.59
C THR A 577 3.75 0.35 10.04
N ARG A 578 3.26 -0.83 10.43
CA ARG A 578 4.05 -1.93 11.02
C ARG A 578 3.27 -3.24 10.98
N GLU A 579 3.91 -4.35 11.36
CA GLU A 579 3.16 -5.52 11.81
C GLU A 579 2.50 -5.25 13.18
N GLY A 580 1.22 -5.57 13.32
CA GLY A 580 0.46 -5.36 14.55
C GLY A 580 -0.91 -6.04 14.51
N HIS A 581 -1.71 -5.83 15.54
CA HIS A 581 -3.05 -6.41 15.63
C HIS A 581 -4.03 -5.68 14.67
N PRO A 582 -4.63 -6.35 13.65
CA PRO A 582 -5.46 -5.67 12.63
C PRO A 582 -6.66 -4.92 13.19
N LEU A 583 -7.22 -5.37 14.32
CA LEU A 583 -8.35 -4.71 14.95
C LEU A 583 -8.02 -3.33 15.52
N LEU A 584 -6.74 -3.01 15.71
CA LEU A 584 -6.29 -1.68 16.16
C LEU A 584 -6.73 -0.61 15.17
N ASP A 585 -6.53 -0.84 13.87
CA ASP A 585 -6.87 0.11 12.82
C ASP A 585 -8.38 0.39 12.79
N PHE A 586 -9.21 -0.65 12.82
CA PHE A 586 -10.68 -0.49 12.79
C PHE A 586 -11.24 0.11 14.08
N ALA A 587 -10.71 -0.28 15.24
CA ALA A 587 -11.11 0.32 16.51
C ALA A 587 -10.71 1.80 16.60
N HIS A 588 -9.54 2.16 16.07
CA HIS A 588 -9.10 3.54 16.00
C HIS A 588 -9.95 4.36 15.03
N LEU A 589 -10.23 3.82 13.83
CA LEU A 589 -11.11 4.45 12.86
C LEU A 589 -12.55 4.61 13.40
N GLU A 590 -13.04 3.65 14.17
CA GLU A 590 -14.35 3.73 14.83
C GLU A 590 -14.40 4.90 15.82
N ALA A 591 -13.37 5.05 16.65
CA ALA A 591 -13.27 6.19 17.58
C ALA A 591 -13.22 7.53 16.82
N GLU A 592 -12.53 7.61 15.68
CA GLU A 592 -12.50 8.81 14.85
C GLU A 592 -13.88 9.12 14.24
N ILE A 593 -14.62 8.11 13.74
CA ILE A 593 -15.99 8.27 13.26
C ILE A 593 -16.91 8.77 14.37
N ILE A 594 -16.82 8.20 15.57
CA ILE A 594 -17.62 8.64 16.73
C ILE A 594 -17.31 10.11 17.04
N ALA A 595 -16.04 10.47 17.11
CA ALA A 595 -15.60 11.79 17.55
C ALA A 595 -15.88 12.90 16.54
N HIS A 596 -15.83 12.60 15.25
CA HIS A 596 -15.78 13.60 14.18
C HIS A 596 -16.93 13.55 13.17
N VAL A 597 -17.71 12.47 13.13
CA VAL A 597 -18.86 12.31 12.24
C VAL A 597 -20.13 12.16 13.07
N LEU A 598 -20.18 11.19 13.98
CA LEU A 598 -21.38 10.93 14.78
C LEU A 598 -21.64 12.01 15.82
N ALA A 599 -20.60 12.65 16.35
CA ALA A 599 -20.76 13.81 17.23
C ALA A 599 -21.53 14.97 16.58
N ASP A 600 -21.44 15.13 15.25
CA ASP A 600 -22.19 16.15 14.51
C ASP A 600 -23.63 15.68 14.18
N GLN A 601 -23.84 14.36 14.02
CA GLN A 601 -25.14 13.76 13.73
C GLN A 601 -26.04 13.61 14.96
N TYR A 602 -25.46 13.34 16.13
CA TYR A 602 -26.18 13.13 17.38
C TYR A 602 -25.93 14.29 18.34
N SER A 603 -26.93 15.15 18.53
CA SER A 603 -26.84 16.28 19.46
C SER A 603 -26.92 15.89 20.94
N SER A 604 -27.58 14.75 21.26
CA SER A 604 -27.71 14.21 22.62
C SER A 604 -26.84 12.98 22.80
N PRO A 605 -25.97 12.94 23.84
CA PRO A 605 -25.21 11.75 24.18
C PRO A 605 -26.08 10.54 24.52
N GLU A 606 -27.25 10.74 25.12
CA GLU A 606 -28.20 9.68 25.46
C GLU A 606 -28.77 9.01 24.20
N ALA A 607 -29.23 9.81 23.23
CA ALA A 607 -29.72 9.29 21.96
C ALA A 607 -28.64 8.52 21.19
N TYR A 608 -27.39 9.00 21.24
CA TYR A 608 -26.25 8.27 20.68
C TYR A 608 -26.03 6.92 21.38
N VAL A 609 -26.02 6.89 22.72
CA VAL A 609 -25.82 5.64 23.48
C VAL A 609 -26.93 4.62 23.21
N GLU A 610 -28.17 5.06 23.10
CA GLU A 610 -29.30 4.20 22.71
C GLU A 610 -29.09 3.63 21.31
N ALA A 611 -28.74 4.47 20.34
CA ALA A 611 -28.48 4.04 18.97
C ALA A 611 -27.27 3.08 18.87
N PHE A 612 -26.21 3.33 19.63
CA PHE A 612 -25.02 2.49 19.72
C PHE A 612 -25.36 1.10 20.29
N ARG A 613 -26.09 1.04 21.40
CA ARG A 613 -26.52 -0.22 22.03
C ARG A 613 -27.49 -1.01 21.15
N GLY A 614 -28.33 -0.33 20.40
CA GLY A 614 -29.25 -0.94 19.44
C GLY A 614 -28.59 -1.38 18.14
N GLU A 615 -27.27 -1.20 17.98
CA GLU A 615 -26.53 -1.49 16.73
C GLU A 615 -27.15 -0.84 15.49
N SER A 616 -27.76 0.34 15.68
CA SER A 616 -28.59 1.01 14.67
C SER A 616 -27.84 2.06 13.84
N ILE A 617 -26.52 2.17 14.03
CA ILE A 617 -25.67 3.19 13.39
C ILE A 617 -24.95 2.53 12.19
N PRO A 618 -25.35 2.80 10.93
CA PRO A 618 -24.87 2.05 9.76
C PRO A 618 -23.35 2.04 9.58
N LEU A 619 -22.69 3.19 9.84
CA LEU A 619 -21.22 3.30 9.77
C LEU A 619 -20.52 2.38 10.76
N LEU A 620 -21.03 2.29 11.99
CA LEU A 620 -20.46 1.41 13.01
C LEU A 620 -20.75 -0.06 12.69
N SER A 621 -21.96 -0.37 12.23
CA SER A 621 -22.31 -1.73 11.78
C SER A 621 -21.41 -2.21 10.63
N ALA A 622 -21.05 -1.33 9.70
CA ALA A 622 -20.10 -1.65 8.63
C ALA A 622 -18.69 -1.93 9.18
N LEU A 623 -18.19 -1.10 10.10
CA LEU A 623 -16.91 -1.36 10.77
C LEU A 623 -16.93 -2.66 11.58
N HIS A 624 -18.01 -2.96 12.28
CA HIS A 624 -18.15 -4.20 13.06
C HIS A 624 -18.15 -5.42 12.13
N SER A 625 -18.80 -5.32 10.96
CA SER A 625 -18.74 -6.36 9.92
C SER A 625 -17.32 -6.58 9.40
N ILE A 626 -16.59 -5.49 9.10
CA ILE A 626 -15.21 -5.54 8.61
C ILE A 626 -14.27 -6.12 9.69
N ALA A 627 -14.35 -5.61 10.92
CA ALA A 627 -13.58 -6.10 12.05
C ALA A 627 -13.87 -7.58 12.34
N GLY A 628 -15.14 -8.00 12.18
CA GLY A 628 -15.56 -9.40 12.28
C GLY A 628 -14.80 -10.34 11.33
N ARG A 629 -14.48 -9.89 10.11
CA ARG A 629 -13.64 -10.65 9.15
C ARG A 629 -12.19 -10.81 9.63
N CYS A 630 -11.73 -9.90 10.50
CA CYS A 630 -10.37 -9.84 11.02
C CYS A 630 -10.19 -10.53 12.38
N LEU A 631 -11.28 -10.89 13.08
CA LEU A 631 -11.24 -11.61 14.36
C LEU A 631 -10.44 -12.91 14.25
N PHE A 632 -9.70 -13.23 15.31
CA PHE A 632 -9.05 -14.53 15.44
C PHE A 632 -10.06 -15.63 15.72
N ASN A 633 -11.04 -15.36 16.59
CA ASN A 633 -12.22 -16.19 16.77
C ASN A 633 -13.48 -15.45 16.28
N PRO A 634 -14.00 -15.79 15.08
CA PRO A 634 -15.18 -15.11 14.51
C PRO A 634 -16.45 -15.22 15.37
N THR A 635 -16.54 -16.18 16.29
CA THR A 635 -17.71 -16.33 17.16
C THR A 635 -17.62 -15.52 18.45
N ASP A 636 -16.48 -14.88 18.72
CA ASP A 636 -16.26 -14.10 19.94
C ASP A 636 -15.82 -12.66 19.62
N ALA A 637 -16.77 -11.74 19.68
CA ALA A 637 -16.53 -10.32 19.46
C ALA A 637 -15.77 -9.63 20.60
N ARG A 638 -15.42 -10.34 21.69
CA ARG A 638 -14.71 -9.76 22.84
C ARG A 638 -13.34 -9.18 22.47
N GLU A 639 -12.62 -9.84 21.54
CA GLU A 639 -11.34 -9.35 21.02
C GLU A 639 -11.47 -7.93 20.45
N TYR A 640 -12.53 -7.67 19.66
CA TYR A 640 -12.79 -6.35 19.10
C TYR A 640 -13.32 -5.35 20.14
N ARG A 641 -14.17 -5.79 21.08
CA ARG A 641 -14.65 -4.92 22.16
C ARG A 641 -13.52 -4.36 23.03
N LEU A 642 -12.50 -5.15 23.33
CA LEU A 642 -11.30 -4.69 24.03
C LEU A 642 -10.54 -3.62 23.23
N ALA A 643 -10.42 -3.83 21.91
CA ALA A 643 -9.80 -2.87 20.99
C ALA A 643 -10.56 -1.54 20.97
N GLN A 644 -11.89 -1.59 20.79
CA GLN A 644 -12.77 -0.42 20.77
C GLN A 644 -12.70 0.35 22.09
N PHE A 645 -12.72 -0.36 23.23
CA PHE A 645 -12.62 0.24 24.54
C PHE A 645 -11.32 1.04 24.71
N ALA A 646 -10.18 0.44 24.33
CA ALA A 646 -8.88 1.11 24.42
C ALA A 646 -8.75 2.29 23.44
N ALA A 647 -9.29 2.13 22.22
CA ALA A 647 -9.28 3.18 21.21
C ALA A 647 -10.13 4.40 21.62
N CYS A 648 -11.34 4.18 22.15
CA CYS A 648 -12.22 5.25 22.63
C CYS A 648 -11.56 6.06 23.76
N LEU A 649 -10.97 5.39 24.76
CA LEU A 649 -10.25 6.07 25.85
C LEU A 649 -8.97 6.75 25.36
N GLY A 650 -8.29 6.16 24.37
CA GLY A 650 -7.11 6.76 23.74
C GLY A 650 -7.43 8.05 23.00
N ALA A 651 -8.56 8.09 22.28
CA ALA A 651 -8.98 9.22 21.48
C ALA A 651 -9.27 10.49 22.32
N LEU A 652 -9.63 10.35 23.60
CA LEU A 652 -9.89 11.49 24.50
C LEU A 652 -8.74 12.51 24.56
N LYS A 653 -7.49 12.05 24.34
CA LYS A 653 -6.28 12.88 24.42
C LYS A 653 -6.15 13.93 23.32
N HIS A 654 -6.92 13.82 22.23
CA HIS A 654 -6.82 14.73 21.09
C HIS A 654 -7.39 16.11 21.46
N VAL A 655 -6.58 17.14 21.23
CA VAL A 655 -6.84 18.51 21.73
C VAL A 655 -7.92 19.24 20.94
N ASN A 656 -8.17 18.82 19.71
CA ASN A 656 -9.19 19.36 18.81
C ASN A 656 -10.60 18.82 19.09
N LEU A 657 -10.75 17.87 20.02
CA LEU A 657 -12.07 17.35 20.40
C LEU A 657 -12.79 18.33 21.33
N GLY A 658 -14.05 18.62 21.00
CA GLY A 658 -14.96 19.34 21.87
C GLY A 658 -15.47 18.47 23.05
N PRO A 659 -16.08 19.08 24.08
CA PRO A 659 -16.67 18.34 25.19
C PRO A 659 -17.68 17.27 24.76
N HIS A 660 -18.49 17.57 23.74
CA HIS A 660 -19.50 16.65 23.22
C HIS A 660 -18.89 15.38 22.60
N SER A 661 -17.92 15.52 21.68
CA SER A 661 -17.19 14.38 21.11
C SER A 661 -16.52 13.53 22.19
N ARG A 662 -15.91 14.17 23.22
CA ARG A 662 -15.35 13.44 24.37
C ARG A 662 -16.41 12.68 25.15
N SER A 663 -17.59 13.27 25.33
CA SER A 663 -18.74 12.61 25.97
C SER A 663 -19.13 11.33 25.23
N LEU A 664 -19.26 11.39 23.89
CA LEU A 664 -19.64 10.21 23.11
C LEU A 664 -18.60 9.09 23.26
N LEU A 665 -17.31 9.41 23.03
CA LEU A 665 -16.22 8.45 23.19
C LEU A 665 -16.18 7.80 24.59
N TYR A 666 -16.34 8.61 25.63
CA TYR A 666 -16.29 8.12 27.01
C TYR A 666 -17.48 7.22 27.34
N LEU A 667 -18.68 7.59 26.87
CA LEU A 667 -19.89 6.79 27.02
C LEU A 667 -19.82 5.48 26.22
N THR A 668 -19.22 5.48 25.04
CA THR A 668 -18.95 4.26 24.27
C THR A 668 -18.05 3.32 25.07
N ALA A 669 -16.95 3.84 25.64
CA ALA A 669 -16.07 3.04 26.51
C ALA A 669 -16.81 2.51 27.75
N ALA A 670 -17.67 3.32 28.38
CA ALA A 670 -18.49 2.90 29.52
C ALA A 670 -19.51 1.81 29.15
N CYS A 671 -20.09 1.90 27.95
CA CYS A 671 -21.01 0.88 27.43
C CYS A 671 -20.29 -0.45 27.18
N LEU A 672 -19.15 -0.41 26.50
CA LEU A 672 -18.34 -1.60 26.22
C LEU A 672 -17.84 -2.24 27.52
N GLY A 673 -17.38 -1.43 28.48
CA GLY A 673 -16.82 -1.85 29.76
C GLY A 673 -17.79 -2.64 30.67
N GLN A 674 -19.10 -2.57 30.45
CA GLN A 674 -20.07 -3.40 31.18
C GLN A 674 -20.06 -4.87 30.75
N SER A 675 -19.63 -5.14 29.52
CA SER A 675 -19.57 -6.48 28.92
C SER A 675 -18.18 -7.12 28.95
N LEU A 676 -17.18 -6.37 29.44
CA LEU A 676 -15.78 -6.78 29.58
C LEU A 676 -15.52 -7.21 31.02
#